data_AF-A0A416SNF6-F1
#
_entry.id   AF-A0A416SNF6-F1
#
_cell.length_a   1.000
_cell.length_b   1.000
_cell.length_c   1.000
_cell.angle_alpha   90.00
_cell.angle_beta   90.00
_cell.angle_gamma   90.00
#
_symmetry.space_group_name_H-M   'P 1'
#
loop_
_entity.id
_entity.type
_entity.pdbx_description
1 polymer ?
#
loop_
_entity_poly.entity_id
_entity_poly.type
_entity_poly.pdbx_seq_one_letter_code
_entity_poly.pdbx_strand_id
1 'polypeptide(L)'
;MAEDKRPSPREMLDKLQAEENKIHMKEFGRLKIFLGYAAGSGKTYAMLEAARELKKNSVDVVAGYVEPHARPETTALLEGIEQLPFLMVEYKGVKIREFDLDAALKRRPKVILVDELAHSNAQGCRHQKRYQDIEELLEHGINVYTTVNIQHLESLNDNVSSITNIQVKERIPDSVFDKASQVKLVDIEPEELIERMKEGKIYQGMQAQRALQNFFTKDKLIALREIALRRMADRVNHLAEEEKKLLGSGDYPTGEHVLTCISPAPSNEKVIRTAARLAYAFHAEFTALYVETRNLQNADEKVKKRRDENMRLARTLGAKIASVNGEDVARQIAEYAKVSNVTKIVMGRTAHKILFGQTRKTLVESLNQYAPNLDVYIIPDLHNGVGQKHYTIRKNGKFLEGLIRGPDILVMLGMMAASTAAALGMKYLGLTEANIIMVYLLGVMLTAITTSGYICSVLASVLSVLLFNYFFTIPLHSLEAYDASYPVTFVMMFTVSLLTSWIVSKIQRQNEENAKRAYRTEILLMNSKRLRRAKSRKDIGDELASQIQKLMNFTVIIYMKKDGKLQEPSIYMRTGIEKNMQDDLKCDYINRAEQAVVSWVFENGHRAGCTTHTLPDAKAIYLPVADDDNVSAVVGMVLEERREIGTFEYNIISAMLDEAALVLERIQQMENIEKCAGNH
;
A
#
# COMPACT_ATOMS: atom_id res chain seq x y z
N MET A 1 -19.86 26.56 -3.19
CA MET A 1 -20.34 25.77 -4.33
C MET A 1 -19.51 24.50 -4.35
N ALA A 2 -20.13 23.36 -4.04
CA ALA A 2 -19.46 22.06 -4.20
C ALA A 2 -19.42 21.77 -5.70
N GLU A 3 -18.21 21.60 -6.26
CA GLU A 3 -18.05 21.16 -7.64
C GLU A 3 -18.61 19.75 -7.78
N ASP A 4 -19.61 19.62 -8.65
CA ASP A 4 -20.27 18.39 -9.03
C ASP A 4 -19.27 17.51 -9.80
N LYS A 5 -18.60 16.62 -9.08
CA LYS A 5 -17.60 15.69 -9.62
C LYS A 5 -18.34 14.67 -10.50
N ARG A 6 -18.38 14.91 -11.81
CA ARG A 6 -18.91 13.94 -12.77
C ARG A 6 -18.11 12.63 -12.64
N PRO A 7 -18.80 11.47 -12.51
CA PRO A 7 -18.13 10.18 -12.42
C PRO A 7 -17.32 9.90 -13.69
N SER A 8 -16.21 9.20 -13.53
CA SER A 8 -15.34 8.86 -14.66
C SER A 8 -16.06 7.89 -15.62
N PRO A 9 -15.69 7.84 -16.91
CA PRO A 9 -16.27 6.88 -17.87
C PRO A 9 -16.17 5.41 -17.40
N ARG A 10 -15.14 5.08 -16.61
CA ARG A 10 -14.94 3.75 -16.03
C ARG A 10 -15.96 3.47 -14.92
N GLU A 11 -16.16 4.42 -14.00
CA GLU A 11 -17.19 4.33 -12.96
C GLU A 11 -18.61 4.22 -13.55
N MET A 12 -18.85 4.83 -14.72
CA MET A 12 -20.13 4.75 -15.42
C MET A 12 -20.34 3.37 -16.07
N LEU A 13 -19.28 2.79 -16.64
CA LEU A 13 -19.31 1.46 -17.25
C LEU A 13 -19.46 0.36 -16.20
N ASP A 14 -18.76 0.49 -15.06
CA ASP A 14 -18.87 -0.43 -13.92
C ASP A 14 -20.30 -0.40 -13.33
N LYS A 15 -20.93 0.78 -13.26
CA LYS A 15 -22.33 0.92 -12.84
C LYS A 15 -23.31 0.26 -13.81
N LEU A 16 -23.11 0.42 -15.12
CA LEU A 16 -23.95 -0.22 -16.14
C LEU A 16 -23.83 -1.75 -16.10
N GLN A 17 -22.62 -2.28 -15.96
CA GLN A 17 -22.41 -3.72 -15.79
C GLN A 17 -23.02 -4.25 -14.48
N ALA A 18 -22.95 -3.47 -13.39
CA ALA A 18 -23.60 -3.80 -12.13
C ALA A 18 -25.14 -3.82 -12.25
N GLU A 19 -25.72 -2.89 -13.02
CA GLU A 19 -27.16 -2.86 -13.29
C GLU A 19 -27.60 -4.01 -14.21
N GLU A 20 -26.84 -4.32 -15.26
CA GLU A 20 -27.07 -5.49 -16.12
C GLU A 20 -27.00 -6.79 -15.33
N ASN A 21 -25.99 -6.96 -14.47
CA ASN A 21 -25.87 -8.12 -13.59
C ASN A 21 -27.05 -8.24 -12.61
N LYS A 22 -27.54 -7.11 -12.06
CA LYS A 22 -28.74 -7.10 -11.20
C LYS A 22 -30.02 -7.47 -11.96
N ILE A 23 -30.11 -7.11 -13.24
CA ILE A 23 -31.23 -7.49 -14.10
C ILE A 23 -31.14 -8.98 -14.43
N HIS A 24 -29.96 -9.48 -14.82
CA HIS A 24 -29.69 -10.90 -15.04
C HIS A 24 -30.04 -11.73 -13.79
N MET A 25 -29.60 -11.32 -12.59
CA MET A 25 -29.92 -12.02 -11.34
C MET A 25 -31.42 -12.04 -10.97
N LYS A 26 -32.27 -11.23 -11.62
CA LYS A 26 -33.74 -11.32 -11.45
C LYS A 26 -34.39 -12.40 -12.31
N GLU A 27 -33.74 -12.80 -13.41
CA GLU A 27 -34.25 -13.83 -14.32
C GLU A 27 -33.94 -15.25 -13.82
N PHE A 28 -32.86 -15.41 -13.04
CA PHE A 28 -32.47 -16.68 -12.43
C PHE A 28 -33.17 -16.91 -11.08
N GLY A 29 -33.42 -18.18 -10.78
CA GLY A 29 -33.86 -18.65 -9.47
C GLY A 29 -32.77 -18.44 -8.41
N ARG A 30 -33.18 -18.43 -7.14
CA ARG A 30 -32.28 -18.26 -5.99
C ARG A 30 -32.00 -19.58 -5.29
N LEU A 31 -30.73 -19.81 -4.98
CA LEU A 31 -30.28 -20.96 -4.22
C LEU A 31 -30.17 -20.63 -2.73
N LYS A 32 -30.81 -21.44 -1.89
CA LYS A 32 -30.64 -21.42 -0.44
C LYS A 32 -30.06 -22.73 0.04
N ILE A 33 -28.90 -22.65 0.69
CA ILE A 33 -28.18 -23.81 1.23
C ILE A 33 -28.35 -23.85 2.75
N PHE A 34 -28.74 -25.00 3.27
CA PHE A 34 -28.69 -25.31 4.70
C PHE A 34 -27.41 -26.10 4.98
N LEU A 35 -26.40 -25.41 5.50
CA LEU A 35 -25.08 -25.96 5.79
C LEU A 35 -25.06 -26.55 7.19
N GLY A 36 -24.47 -27.74 7.35
CA GLY A 36 -24.15 -28.31 8.66
C GLY A 36 -22.72 -28.83 8.69
N TYR A 37 -22.14 -28.97 9.86
CA TYR A 37 -20.78 -29.50 9.99
C TYR A 37 -20.72 -31.04 10.03
N ALA A 38 -21.85 -31.70 10.30
CA ALA A 38 -21.98 -33.15 10.33
C ALA A 38 -23.41 -33.62 10.01
N ALA A 39 -23.56 -34.91 9.68
CA ALA A 39 -24.88 -35.54 9.57
C ALA A 39 -25.59 -35.55 10.94
N GLY A 40 -26.91 -35.35 10.95
CA GLY A 40 -27.69 -35.27 12.19
C GLY A 40 -27.82 -33.88 12.81
N SER A 41 -27.12 -32.87 12.28
CA SER A 41 -27.23 -31.44 12.65
C SER A 41 -28.63 -30.82 12.45
N GLY A 42 -29.56 -31.50 11.79
CA GLY A 42 -30.93 -31.00 11.58
C GLY A 42 -31.14 -30.22 10.29
N LYS A 43 -30.21 -30.26 9.33
CA LYS A 43 -30.33 -29.52 8.05
C LYS A 43 -31.66 -29.74 7.32
N THR A 44 -32.06 -31.00 7.09
CA THR A 44 -33.32 -31.35 6.42
C THR A 44 -34.54 -30.86 7.19
N TYR A 45 -34.49 -30.92 8.52
CA TYR A 45 -35.55 -30.38 9.38
C TYR A 45 -35.68 -28.87 9.21
N ALA A 46 -34.56 -28.13 9.31
CA ALA A 46 -34.53 -26.68 9.13
C ALA A 46 -34.96 -26.25 7.72
N MET A 47 -34.64 -27.05 6.70
CA MET A 47 -35.09 -26.85 5.32
C MET A 47 -36.61 -26.99 5.20
N LEU A 48 -37.18 -28.05 5.77
CA LEU A 48 -38.63 -28.30 5.75
C LEU A 48 -39.42 -27.29 6.59
N GLU A 49 -38.86 -26.85 7.72
CA GLU A 49 -39.44 -25.78 8.54
C GLU A 49 -39.56 -24.47 7.73
N ALA A 50 -38.48 -24.08 7.05
CA ALA A 50 -38.50 -22.92 6.15
C ALA A 50 -39.48 -23.10 4.96
N ALA A 51 -39.61 -24.32 4.45
CA ALA A 51 -40.57 -24.65 3.39
C ALA A 51 -42.03 -24.52 3.85
N ARG A 52 -42.34 -24.95 5.08
CA ARG A 52 -43.69 -24.79 5.67
C ARG A 52 -44.04 -23.32 5.89
N GLU A 53 -43.09 -22.50 6.32
CA GLU A 53 -43.29 -21.07 6.47
C GLU A 53 -43.65 -20.40 5.13
N LEU A 54 -42.94 -20.76 4.05
CA LEU A 54 -43.27 -20.32 2.69
C LEU A 54 -44.67 -20.78 2.26
N LYS A 55 -45.02 -22.04 2.54
CA LYS A 55 -46.34 -22.59 2.20
C LYS A 55 -47.47 -21.91 2.99
N LYS A 56 -47.25 -21.57 4.26
CA LYS A 56 -48.18 -20.77 5.08
C LYS A 56 -48.41 -19.38 4.47
N ASN A 57 -47.39 -18.82 3.83
CA ASN A 57 -47.47 -17.59 3.06
C ASN A 57 -47.97 -17.79 1.61
N SER A 58 -48.61 -18.94 1.33
CA SER A 58 -49.19 -19.29 0.02
C SER A 58 -48.20 -19.28 -1.15
N VAL A 59 -46.91 -19.53 -0.90
CA VAL A 59 -45.91 -19.76 -1.94
C VAL A 59 -46.06 -21.19 -2.48
N ASP A 60 -45.96 -21.37 -3.80
CA ASP A 60 -45.94 -22.69 -4.44
C ASP A 60 -44.61 -23.41 -4.13
N VAL A 61 -44.69 -24.39 -3.23
CA VAL A 61 -43.54 -25.17 -2.74
C VAL A 61 -43.77 -26.65 -3.01
N VAL A 62 -42.79 -27.27 -3.68
CA VAL A 62 -42.78 -28.70 -4.01
C VAL A 62 -41.52 -29.36 -3.44
N ALA A 63 -41.67 -30.55 -2.86
CA ALA A 63 -40.56 -31.40 -2.48
C ALA A 63 -40.15 -32.23 -3.69
N GLY A 64 -38.98 -31.92 -4.28
CA GLY A 64 -38.43 -32.65 -5.41
C GLY A 64 -37.72 -33.92 -4.98
N TYR A 65 -36.75 -33.77 -4.07
CA TYR A 65 -36.06 -34.88 -3.44
C TYR A 65 -35.80 -34.55 -1.98
N VAL A 66 -36.32 -35.37 -1.08
CA VAL A 66 -36.03 -35.29 0.36
C VAL A 66 -35.68 -36.70 0.81
N GLU A 67 -34.49 -36.86 1.38
CA GLU A 67 -34.01 -38.17 1.79
C GLU A 67 -34.94 -38.74 2.87
N PRO A 68 -35.55 -39.93 2.66
CA PRO A 68 -36.47 -40.53 3.60
C PRO A 68 -35.71 -41.10 4.80
N HIS A 69 -35.33 -40.23 5.73
CA HIS A 69 -34.78 -40.64 7.02
C HIS A 69 -35.89 -41.21 7.92
N ALA A 70 -35.55 -42.20 8.75
CA ALA A 70 -36.45 -42.82 9.73
C ALA A 70 -36.74 -41.91 10.94
N ARG A 71 -37.15 -40.65 10.68
CA ARG A 71 -37.41 -39.61 11.69
C ARG A 71 -38.86 -39.16 11.61
N PRO A 72 -39.73 -39.60 12.55
CA PRO A 72 -41.15 -39.23 12.56
C PRO A 72 -41.39 -37.71 12.51
N GLU A 73 -40.55 -36.94 13.22
CA GLU A 73 -40.61 -35.48 13.25
C GLU A 73 -40.38 -34.84 11.87
N THR A 74 -39.44 -35.37 11.08
CA THR A 74 -39.15 -34.89 9.72
C THR A 74 -40.27 -35.27 8.76
N THR A 75 -40.82 -36.49 8.88
CA THR A 75 -41.94 -36.96 8.05
C THR A 75 -43.20 -36.11 8.28
N ALA A 76 -43.47 -35.72 9.54
CA ALA A 76 -44.59 -34.83 9.86
C ALA A 76 -44.47 -33.44 9.21
N LEU A 77 -43.24 -32.95 8.96
CA LEU A 77 -43.04 -31.67 8.26
C LEU A 77 -43.28 -31.76 6.74
N LEU A 78 -43.18 -32.96 6.16
CA LEU A 78 -43.52 -33.21 4.76
C LEU A 78 -45.03 -33.28 4.53
N GLU A 79 -45.82 -33.53 5.58
CA GLU A 79 -47.28 -33.55 5.48
C GLU A 79 -47.81 -32.20 4.98
N GLY A 80 -48.60 -32.27 3.92
CA GLY A 80 -49.15 -31.08 3.28
C GLY A 80 -48.18 -30.37 2.33
N ILE A 81 -46.95 -30.84 2.09
CA ILE A 81 -46.08 -30.39 0.98
C ILE A 81 -46.28 -31.35 -0.22
N GLU A 82 -46.47 -30.81 -1.42
CA GLU A 82 -46.59 -31.62 -2.64
C GLU A 82 -45.25 -32.30 -2.92
N GLN A 83 -45.24 -33.61 -3.20
CA GLN A 83 -44.01 -34.38 -3.44
C GLN A 83 -44.00 -34.88 -4.88
N LEU A 84 -42.89 -34.66 -5.58
CA LEU A 84 -42.66 -35.29 -6.88
C LEU A 84 -42.33 -36.78 -6.70
N PRO A 85 -42.76 -37.65 -7.62
CA PRO A 85 -42.37 -39.05 -7.60
C PRO A 85 -40.85 -39.19 -7.82
N PHE A 86 -40.23 -40.15 -7.14
CA PHE A 86 -38.82 -40.47 -7.37
C PHE A 86 -38.61 -41.11 -8.74
N LEU A 87 -37.52 -40.75 -9.41
CA LEU A 87 -37.04 -41.49 -10.57
C LEU A 87 -36.35 -42.76 -10.10
N MET A 88 -36.86 -43.93 -10.49
CA MET A 88 -36.29 -45.22 -10.11
C MET A 88 -35.28 -45.67 -11.17
N VAL A 89 -33.99 -45.63 -10.85
CA VAL A 89 -32.89 -46.02 -11.75
C VAL A 89 -32.28 -47.34 -11.28
N GLU A 90 -32.09 -48.29 -12.19
CA GLU A 90 -31.45 -49.57 -11.87
C GLU A 90 -29.92 -49.47 -12.01
N TYR A 91 -29.21 -49.71 -10.92
CA TYR A 91 -27.75 -49.67 -10.89
C TYR A 91 -27.21 -50.91 -10.19
N LYS A 92 -26.42 -51.72 -10.92
CA LYS A 92 -25.84 -52.98 -10.43
C LYS A 92 -26.87 -53.94 -9.78
N GLY A 93 -28.09 -54.00 -10.34
CA GLY A 93 -29.17 -54.87 -9.86
C GLY A 93 -29.94 -54.34 -8.64
N VAL A 94 -29.68 -53.10 -8.20
CA VAL A 94 -30.42 -52.42 -7.12
C VAL A 94 -31.16 -51.21 -7.71
N LYS A 95 -32.43 -51.04 -7.33
CA LYS A 95 -33.19 -49.83 -7.70
C LYS A 95 -32.84 -48.69 -6.75
N ILE A 96 -32.24 -47.64 -7.30
CA ILE A 96 -31.86 -46.41 -6.59
C ILE A 96 -32.92 -45.34 -6.88
N ARG A 97 -33.25 -44.54 -5.86
CA ARG A 97 -34.16 -43.39 -5.97
C ARG A 97 -33.34 -42.16 -6.33
N GLU A 98 -33.71 -41.51 -7.42
CA GLU A 98 -33.13 -40.24 -7.86
C GLU A 98 -34.16 -39.13 -7.97
N PHE A 99 -33.65 -37.91 -8.06
CA PHE A 99 -34.44 -36.73 -8.33
C PHE A 99 -34.89 -36.69 -9.80
N ASP A 100 -36.19 -36.50 -10.04
CA ASP A 100 -36.75 -36.34 -11.39
C ASP A 100 -36.70 -34.86 -11.81
N LEU A 101 -35.59 -34.47 -12.43
CA LEU A 101 -35.37 -33.11 -12.92
C LEU A 101 -36.38 -32.70 -14.01
N ASP A 102 -36.72 -33.61 -14.92
CA ASP A 102 -37.64 -33.30 -16.03
C ASP A 102 -39.06 -33.07 -15.52
N ALA A 103 -39.52 -33.85 -14.54
CA ALA A 103 -40.79 -33.63 -13.87
C ALA A 103 -40.81 -32.28 -13.12
N ALA A 104 -39.70 -31.92 -12.46
CA ALA A 104 -39.58 -30.63 -11.78
C ALA A 104 -39.64 -29.44 -12.75
N LEU A 105 -38.91 -29.50 -13.86
CA LEU A 105 -38.91 -28.48 -14.92
C LEU A 105 -40.27 -28.36 -15.60
N LYS A 106 -41.02 -29.46 -15.73
CA LYS A 106 -42.38 -29.45 -16.27
C LYS A 106 -43.39 -28.85 -15.28
N ARG A 107 -43.23 -29.11 -13.98
CA ARG A 107 -44.10 -28.61 -12.90
C ARG A 107 -43.89 -27.11 -12.62
N ARG A 108 -42.68 -26.58 -12.87
CA ARG A 108 -42.28 -25.17 -12.65
C ARG A 108 -42.76 -24.57 -11.32
N PRO A 109 -42.44 -25.19 -10.18
CA PRO A 109 -42.80 -24.61 -8.88
C PRO A 109 -42.03 -23.30 -8.62
N LYS A 110 -42.55 -22.45 -7.73
CA LYS A 110 -41.80 -21.24 -7.32
C LYS A 110 -40.61 -21.58 -6.43
N VAL A 111 -40.72 -22.62 -5.59
CA VAL A 111 -39.65 -23.15 -4.76
C VAL A 111 -39.67 -24.68 -4.80
N ILE A 112 -38.50 -25.30 -4.99
CA ILE A 112 -38.33 -26.75 -4.92
C ILE A 112 -37.30 -27.15 -3.86
N LEU A 113 -37.60 -28.21 -3.11
CA LEU A 113 -36.69 -28.78 -2.11
C LEU A 113 -35.91 -29.94 -2.73
N VAL A 114 -34.58 -29.87 -2.69
CA VAL A 114 -33.68 -30.87 -3.25
C VAL A 114 -32.55 -31.14 -2.25
N ASP A 115 -32.68 -32.21 -1.47
CA ASP A 115 -31.71 -32.56 -0.43
C ASP A 115 -30.39 -33.12 -1.02
N GLU A 116 -29.32 -33.07 -0.23
CA GLU A 116 -27.98 -33.59 -0.55
C GLU A 116 -27.32 -32.98 -1.80
N LEU A 117 -26.97 -31.70 -1.74
CA LEU A 117 -26.32 -30.95 -2.84
C LEU A 117 -25.10 -31.65 -3.46
N ALA A 118 -24.34 -32.41 -2.67
CA ALA A 118 -23.11 -33.07 -3.09
C ALA A 118 -23.30 -34.44 -3.76
N HIS A 119 -24.53 -34.94 -3.79
CA HIS A 119 -24.87 -36.27 -4.30
C HIS A 119 -24.37 -36.48 -5.74
N SER A 120 -23.86 -37.68 -5.98
CA SER A 120 -23.49 -38.13 -7.32
C SER A 120 -24.64 -38.91 -7.94
N ASN A 121 -25.25 -38.34 -8.98
CA ASN A 121 -26.42 -38.93 -9.62
C ASN A 121 -26.09 -40.31 -10.22
N ALA A 122 -27.09 -41.19 -10.24
CA ALA A 122 -26.98 -42.50 -10.86
C ALA A 122 -26.57 -42.43 -12.35
N GLN A 123 -25.87 -43.47 -12.81
CA GLN A 123 -25.44 -43.57 -14.21
C GLN A 123 -26.67 -43.64 -15.13
N GLY A 124 -26.75 -42.72 -16.10
CA GLY A 124 -27.90 -42.59 -17.01
C GLY A 124 -28.77 -41.36 -16.73
N CYS A 125 -28.58 -40.67 -15.60
CA CYS A 125 -29.16 -39.34 -15.37
C CYS A 125 -28.52 -38.29 -16.28
N ARG A 126 -29.26 -37.21 -16.55
CA ARG A 126 -28.84 -36.12 -17.45
C ARG A 126 -27.53 -35.46 -17.01
N HIS A 127 -27.37 -35.23 -15.71
CA HIS A 127 -26.14 -34.70 -15.12
C HIS A 127 -25.50 -35.70 -14.17
N GLN A 128 -24.18 -35.57 -13.99
CA GLN A 128 -23.41 -36.43 -13.10
C GLN A 128 -23.55 -36.03 -11.62
N LYS A 129 -23.90 -34.77 -11.34
CA LYS A 129 -23.93 -34.21 -10.00
C LYS A 129 -25.24 -33.48 -9.75
N ARG A 130 -25.80 -33.64 -8.55
CA ARG A 130 -27.07 -33.00 -8.18
C ARG A 130 -26.99 -31.48 -8.18
N TYR A 131 -25.84 -30.88 -7.89
CA TYR A 131 -25.69 -29.43 -8.00
C TYR A 131 -25.89 -28.92 -9.43
N GLN A 132 -25.63 -29.74 -10.46
CA GLN A 132 -25.86 -29.37 -11.86
C GLN A 132 -27.36 -29.41 -12.21
N ASP A 133 -28.11 -30.35 -11.65
CA ASP A 133 -29.58 -30.35 -11.75
C ASP A 133 -30.15 -29.08 -11.10
N ILE A 134 -29.57 -28.67 -9.98
CA ILE A 134 -29.95 -27.44 -9.28
C ILE A 134 -29.59 -26.21 -10.10
N GLU A 135 -28.41 -26.15 -10.73
CA GLU A 135 -28.04 -25.07 -11.65
C GLU A 135 -29.06 -24.94 -12.81
N GLU A 136 -29.48 -26.05 -13.43
CA GLU A 136 -30.51 -26.01 -14.49
C GLU A 136 -31.87 -25.52 -13.96
N LEU A 137 -32.27 -25.89 -12.74
CA LEU A 137 -33.50 -25.35 -12.13
C LEU A 137 -33.42 -23.84 -11.91
N LEU A 138 -32.27 -23.34 -11.45
CA LEU A 138 -32.04 -21.91 -11.23
C LEU A 138 -32.04 -21.15 -12.56
N GLU A 139 -31.47 -21.70 -13.63
CA GLU A 139 -31.54 -21.14 -14.99
C GLU A 139 -32.99 -20.97 -15.49
N HIS A 140 -33.90 -21.84 -15.05
CA HIS A 140 -35.33 -21.77 -15.39
C HIS A 140 -36.16 -20.92 -14.41
N GLY A 141 -35.52 -20.13 -13.54
CA GLY A 141 -36.19 -19.22 -12.61
C GLY A 141 -36.78 -19.90 -11.37
N ILE A 142 -36.51 -21.19 -11.14
CA ILE A 142 -37.04 -21.95 -10.00
C ILE A 142 -36.10 -21.77 -8.79
N ASN A 143 -36.62 -21.33 -7.65
CA ASN A 143 -35.80 -21.21 -6.44
C ASN A 143 -35.57 -22.60 -5.83
N VAL A 144 -34.36 -22.88 -5.36
CA VAL A 144 -33.99 -24.19 -4.82
C VAL A 144 -33.53 -24.07 -3.38
N TYR A 145 -34.11 -24.90 -2.50
CA TYR A 145 -33.64 -25.10 -1.14
C TYR A 145 -32.94 -26.46 -1.06
N THR A 146 -31.71 -26.49 -0.57
CA THR A 146 -30.89 -27.71 -0.52
C THR A 146 -30.10 -27.82 0.78
N THR A 147 -29.55 -28.99 1.07
CA THR A 147 -28.68 -29.18 2.24
C THR A 147 -27.31 -29.73 1.86
N VAL A 148 -26.30 -29.38 2.65
CA VAL A 148 -24.93 -29.88 2.44
C VAL A 148 -24.17 -29.93 3.77
N ASN A 149 -23.24 -30.87 3.90
CA ASN A 149 -22.26 -30.87 4.98
C ASN A 149 -20.95 -30.23 4.55
N ILE A 150 -20.24 -29.60 5.49
CA ILE A 150 -18.96 -28.92 5.25
C ILE A 150 -17.89 -29.82 4.60
N GLN A 151 -17.93 -31.12 4.91
CA GLN A 151 -17.00 -32.13 4.39
C GLN A 151 -17.05 -32.33 2.86
N HIS A 152 -18.11 -31.86 2.21
CA HIS A 152 -18.30 -32.03 0.77
C HIS A 152 -17.74 -30.87 -0.05
N LEU A 153 -17.27 -29.80 0.57
CA LEU A 153 -16.58 -28.72 -0.15
C LEU A 153 -15.20 -29.19 -0.60
N GLU A 154 -14.86 -28.97 -1.87
CA GLU A 154 -13.60 -29.42 -2.46
C GLU A 154 -12.39 -28.85 -1.71
N SER A 155 -12.38 -27.54 -1.45
CA SER A 155 -11.26 -26.84 -0.77
C SER A 155 -10.98 -27.34 0.65
N LEU A 156 -11.98 -27.93 1.31
CA LEU A 156 -11.89 -28.37 2.70
C LEU A 156 -11.61 -29.87 2.83
N ASN A 157 -11.51 -30.60 1.72
CA ASN A 157 -11.40 -32.05 1.72
C ASN A 157 -10.18 -32.54 2.51
N ASP A 158 -8.99 -31.99 2.23
CA ASP A 158 -7.74 -32.44 2.86
C ASP A 158 -7.74 -32.14 4.37
N ASN A 159 -8.24 -30.96 4.76
CA ASN A 159 -8.38 -30.58 6.16
C ASN A 159 -9.33 -31.51 6.90
N VAL A 160 -10.52 -31.76 6.34
CA VAL A 160 -11.52 -32.65 6.94
C VAL A 160 -11.06 -34.10 6.97
N SER A 161 -10.39 -34.57 5.91
CA SER A 161 -9.81 -35.91 5.84
C SER A 161 -8.73 -36.11 6.90
N SER A 162 -7.88 -35.11 7.15
CA SER A 162 -6.85 -35.17 8.20
C SER A 162 -7.42 -35.29 9.63
N ILE A 163 -8.59 -34.69 9.86
CA ILE A 163 -9.28 -34.71 11.16
C ILE A 163 -10.04 -36.03 11.31
N THR A 164 -10.78 -36.42 10.28
CA THR A 164 -11.74 -37.52 10.37
C THR A 164 -11.14 -38.88 10.04
N ASN A 165 -10.02 -38.92 9.30
CA ASN A 165 -9.42 -40.08 8.63
C ASN A 165 -10.36 -40.75 7.61
N ILE A 166 -11.34 -40.01 7.08
CA ILE A 166 -12.30 -40.50 6.08
C ILE A 166 -12.14 -39.70 4.80
N GLN A 167 -11.90 -40.42 3.69
CA GLN A 167 -11.91 -39.81 2.36
C GLN A 167 -13.34 -39.61 1.87
N VAL A 168 -13.71 -38.35 1.63
CA VAL A 168 -15.02 -37.99 1.08
C VAL A 168 -14.96 -38.07 -0.44
N LYS A 169 -15.79 -38.95 -1.03
CA LYS A 169 -15.87 -39.15 -2.49
C LYS A 169 -16.81 -38.16 -3.18
N GLU A 170 -17.89 -37.79 -2.50
CA GLU A 170 -18.89 -36.88 -3.02
C GLU A 170 -18.55 -35.45 -2.66
N ARG A 171 -18.30 -34.62 -3.67
CA ARG A 171 -17.77 -33.28 -3.50
C ARG A 171 -18.47 -32.29 -4.41
N ILE A 172 -18.45 -31.04 -3.99
CA ILE A 172 -18.94 -29.87 -4.72
C ILE A 172 -17.83 -28.83 -4.86
N PRO A 173 -17.75 -28.14 -6.01
CA PRO A 173 -16.92 -26.95 -6.14
C PRO A 173 -17.37 -25.87 -5.15
N ASP A 174 -16.40 -25.18 -4.56
CA ASP A 174 -16.65 -24.05 -3.66
C ASP A 174 -17.48 -22.93 -4.30
N SER A 175 -17.35 -22.74 -5.61
CA SER A 175 -18.11 -21.73 -6.36
C SER A 175 -19.63 -21.92 -6.27
N VAL A 176 -20.13 -23.16 -6.19
CA VAL A 176 -21.56 -23.45 -6.03
C VAL A 176 -22.05 -22.94 -4.67
N PHE A 177 -21.23 -23.12 -3.64
CA PHE A 177 -21.53 -22.65 -2.28
C PHE A 177 -21.43 -21.13 -2.16
N ASP A 178 -20.38 -20.53 -2.73
CA ASP A 178 -20.13 -19.09 -2.64
C ASP A 178 -21.16 -18.28 -3.42
N LYS A 179 -21.58 -18.75 -4.62
CA LYS A 179 -22.61 -18.10 -5.45
C LYS A 179 -24.04 -18.23 -4.92
N ALA A 180 -24.29 -19.11 -3.94
CA ALA A 180 -25.64 -19.28 -3.41
C ALA A 180 -26.17 -17.95 -2.85
N SER A 181 -27.44 -17.64 -3.09
CA SER A 181 -28.04 -16.37 -2.62
C SER A 181 -28.12 -16.29 -1.10
N GLN A 182 -28.34 -17.43 -0.44
CA GLN A 182 -28.38 -17.51 1.01
C GLN A 182 -27.77 -18.83 1.50
N VAL A 183 -26.94 -18.76 2.53
CA VAL A 183 -26.47 -19.94 3.26
C VAL A 183 -26.88 -19.79 4.72
N LYS A 184 -27.63 -20.76 5.26
CA LYS A 184 -28.02 -20.82 6.67
C LYS A 184 -27.20 -21.93 7.34
N LEU A 185 -26.38 -21.56 8.32
CA LEU A 185 -25.70 -22.54 9.17
C LEU A 185 -26.73 -23.16 10.13
N VAL A 186 -26.80 -24.48 10.13
CA VAL A 186 -27.60 -25.27 11.06
C VAL A 186 -26.62 -25.88 12.06
N ASP A 187 -26.50 -25.21 13.20
CA ASP A 187 -25.54 -25.53 14.25
C ASP A 187 -26.20 -26.26 15.42
N ILE A 188 -25.47 -27.17 16.04
CA ILE A 188 -25.86 -27.96 17.21
C ILE A 188 -24.62 -28.15 18.08
N GLU A 189 -24.77 -28.29 19.39
CA GLU A 189 -23.62 -28.58 20.25
C GLU A 189 -23.08 -30.00 19.96
N PRO A 190 -21.75 -30.21 19.88
CA PRO A 190 -21.16 -31.53 19.63
C PRO A 190 -21.63 -32.62 20.60
N GLU A 191 -21.78 -32.30 21.88
CA GLU A 191 -22.30 -33.21 22.91
C GLU A 191 -23.73 -33.65 22.61
N GLU A 192 -24.59 -32.71 22.23
CA GLU A 192 -25.98 -32.98 21.89
C GLU A 192 -26.06 -33.84 20.62
N LEU A 193 -25.20 -33.59 19.63
CA LEU A 193 -25.14 -34.42 18.43
C LEU A 193 -24.72 -35.87 18.74
N ILE A 194 -23.76 -36.05 19.66
CA ILE A 194 -23.35 -37.38 20.15
C ILE A 194 -24.49 -38.06 20.90
N GLU A 195 -25.24 -37.32 21.70
CA GLU A 195 -26.40 -37.85 22.43
C GLU A 195 -27.50 -38.31 21.47
N ARG A 196 -27.87 -37.48 20.49
CA ARG A 196 -28.83 -37.85 19.43
C ARG A 196 -28.40 -39.10 18.65
N MET A 197 -27.09 -39.28 18.49
CA MET A 197 -26.53 -40.49 17.86
C MET A 197 -26.69 -41.73 18.76
N LYS A 198 -26.43 -41.61 20.06
CA LYS A 198 -26.60 -42.70 21.05
C LYS A 198 -28.07 -43.11 21.20
N GLU A 199 -28.99 -42.16 21.10
CA GLU A 199 -30.44 -42.39 21.13
C GLU A 199 -30.97 -43.05 19.84
N GLY A 200 -30.12 -43.28 18.82
CA GLY A 200 -30.52 -43.89 17.55
C GLY A 200 -31.31 -42.95 16.62
N LYS A 201 -31.33 -41.64 16.90
CA LYS A 201 -32.05 -40.64 16.08
C LYS A 201 -31.32 -40.34 14.75
N ILE A 202 -30.06 -40.77 14.59
CA ILE A 202 -29.24 -40.48 13.40
C ILE A 202 -28.92 -41.75 12.60
N TYR A 203 -28.40 -42.80 13.24
CA TYR A 203 -28.17 -44.13 12.64
C TYR A 203 -28.71 -45.22 13.57
N GLN A 204 -29.11 -46.37 13.02
CA GLN A 204 -29.64 -47.50 13.79
C GLN A 204 -28.61 -48.63 13.96
N GLY A 205 -28.65 -49.32 15.11
CA GLY A 205 -27.92 -50.57 15.36
C GLY A 205 -26.38 -50.44 15.29
N MET A 206 -25.71 -51.41 14.66
CA MET A 206 -24.24 -51.48 14.61
C MET A 206 -23.58 -50.33 13.84
N GLN A 207 -24.29 -49.64 12.93
CA GLN A 207 -23.75 -48.48 12.21
C GLN A 207 -23.54 -47.28 13.15
N ALA A 208 -24.39 -47.11 14.17
CA ALA A 208 -24.26 -46.04 15.15
C ALA A 208 -22.99 -46.18 15.99
N GLN A 209 -22.70 -47.39 16.49
CA GLN A 209 -21.50 -47.65 17.31
C GLN A 209 -20.19 -47.47 16.51
N ARG A 210 -20.14 -47.93 15.26
CA ARG A 210 -18.95 -47.75 14.39
C ARG A 210 -18.71 -46.30 14.02
N ALA A 211 -19.77 -45.52 13.81
CA ALA A 211 -19.67 -44.10 13.51
C ALA A 211 -19.25 -43.27 14.74
N LEU A 212 -19.70 -43.64 15.95
CA LEU A 212 -19.27 -43.03 17.23
C LEU A 212 -17.79 -43.26 17.56
N GLN A 213 -17.24 -44.43 17.22
CA GLN A 213 -15.83 -44.74 17.47
C GLN A 213 -14.88 -44.04 16.48
N ASN A 214 -15.37 -43.62 15.31
CA ASN A 214 -14.53 -43.07 14.24
C ASN A 214 -14.82 -41.60 13.95
N PHE A 215 -15.99 -41.28 13.39
CA PHE A 215 -16.29 -39.95 12.86
C PHE A 215 -16.91 -39.01 13.91
N PHE A 216 -17.76 -39.53 14.79
CA PHE A 216 -18.53 -38.76 15.78
C PHE A 216 -17.87 -38.75 17.16
N THR A 217 -16.58 -38.39 17.22
CA THR A 217 -15.90 -38.10 18.49
C THR A 217 -15.98 -36.60 18.79
N LYS A 218 -16.02 -36.23 20.07
CA LYS A 218 -16.16 -34.83 20.51
C LYS A 218 -15.12 -33.92 19.85
N ASP A 219 -13.85 -34.31 19.88
CA ASP A 219 -12.75 -33.50 19.33
C ASP A 219 -12.89 -33.27 17.82
N LYS A 220 -13.29 -34.31 17.06
CA LYS A 220 -13.50 -34.21 15.61
C LYS A 220 -14.71 -33.32 15.29
N LEU A 221 -15.80 -33.45 16.06
CA LEU A 221 -16.98 -32.62 15.87
C LEU A 221 -16.74 -31.16 16.21
N ILE A 222 -15.93 -30.86 17.24
CA ILE A 222 -15.49 -29.48 17.55
C ILE A 222 -14.72 -28.91 16.37
N ALA A 223 -13.76 -29.65 15.83
CA ALA A 223 -12.96 -29.20 14.70
C ALA A 223 -13.81 -28.98 13.43
N LEU A 224 -14.76 -29.88 13.13
CA LEU A 224 -15.68 -29.71 12.01
C LEU A 224 -16.61 -28.49 12.21
N ARG A 225 -17.09 -28.25 13.43
CA ARG A 225 -17.90 -27.07 13.76
C ARG A 225 -17.10 -25.78 13.58
N GLU A 226 -15.85 -25.76 14.03
CA GLU A 226 -14.93 -24.63 13.81
C GLU A 226 -14.72 -24.35 12.31
N ILE A 227 -14.46 -25.39 11.52
CA ILE A 227 -14.29 -25.26 10.06
C ILE A 227 -15.56 -24.70 9.42
N ALA A 228 -16.75 -25.16 9.83
CA ALA A 228 -18.01 -24.66 9.30
C ALA A 228 -18.26 -23.19 9.65
N LEU A 229 -17.99 -22.78 10.89
CA LEU A 229 -18.11 -21.39 11.32
C LEU A 229 -17.11 -20.49 10.58
N ARG A 230 -15.85 -20.94 10.42
CA ARG A 230 -14.83 -20.20 9.66
C ARG A 230 -15.22 -20.03 8.21
N ARG A 231 -15.66 -21.10 7.53
CA ARG A 231 -16.09 -21.02 6.12
C ARG A 231 -17.27 -20.08 5.91
N MET A 232 -18.20 -20.03 6.87
CA MET A 232 -19.30 -19.07 6.85
C MET A 232 -18.81 -17.63 7.00
N ALA A 233 -17.84 -17.37 7.89
CA ALA A 233 -17.24 -16.06 8.05
C ALA A 233 -16.49 -15.62 6.77
N ASP A 234 -15.72 -16.50 6.16
CA ASP A 234 -14.99 -16.23 4.90
C ASP A 234 -15.97 -15.84 3.79
N ARG A 235 -17.08 -16.55 3.66
CA ARG A 235 -18.12 -16.23 2.67
C ARG A 235 -18.76 -14.86 2.92
N VAL A 236 -19.03 -14.49 4.19
CA VAL A 236 -19.57 -13.17 4.53
C VAL A 236 -18.60 -12.06 4.14
N ASN A 237 -17.30 -12.26 4.36
CA ASN A 237 -16.26 -11.32 3.94
C ASN A 237 -16.20 -11.17 2.42
N HIS A 238 -16.20 -12.28 1.67
CA HIS A 238 -16.21 -12.24 0.20
C HIS A 238 -17.42 -11.48 -0.35
N LEU A 239 -18.63 -11.72 0.18
CA LEU A 239 -19.82 -10.98 -0.24
C LEU A 239 -19.72 -9.49 0.06
N ALA A 240 -19.17 -9.12 1.23
CA ALA A 240 -18.94 -7.73 1.57
C ALA A 240 -17.91 -7.06 0.63
N GLU A 241 -16.88 -7.79 0.19
CA GLU A 241 -15.91 -7.32 -0.80
C GLU A 241 -16.51 -7.16 -2.20
N GLU A 242 -17.32 -8.10 -2.66
CA GLU A 242 -18.03 -8.00 -3.94
C GLU A 242 -19.01 -6.82 -3.94
N GLU A 243 -19.76 -6.64 -2.85
CA GLU A 243 -20.67 -5.51 -2.67
C GLU A 243 -19.92 -4.17 -2.65
N LYS A 244 -18.70 -4.11 -2.10
CA LYS A 244 -17.83 -2.92 -2.14
C LYS A 244 -17.37 -2.58 -3.56
N LYS A 245 -16.99 -3.58 -4.36
CA LYS A 245 -16.61 -3.37 -5.77
C LYS A 245 -17.78 -2.82 -6.57
N LEU A 246 -19.00 -3.24 -6.27
CA LEU A 246 -20.23 -2.80 -6.94
C LEU A 246 -20.72 -1.41 -6.50
N LEU A 247 -20.58 -1.06 -5.21
CA LEU A 247 -21.17 0.18 -4.66
C LEU A 247 -20.26 1.42 -4.75
N GLY A 248 -18.94 1.25 -4.90
CA GLY A 248 -18.00 2.37 -5.02
C GLY A 248 -18.04 3.32 -3.81
N SER A 249 -17.00 3.24 -2.96
CA SER A 249 -16.80 4.19 -1.85
C SER A 249 -17.86 4.11 -0.74
N GLY A 250 -17.88 2.99 0.00
CA GLY A 250 -18.38 2.97 1.37
C GLY A 250 -17.21 3.00 2.35
N ASP A 251 -17.21 3.97 3.28
CA ASP A 251 -16.21 4.22 4.35
C ASP A 251 -16.07 3.10 5.41
N TYR A 252 -16.14 1.84 4.98
CA TYR A 252 -15.85 0.69 5.84
C TYR A 252 -14.47 0.12 5.46
N PRO A 253 -13.43 0.34 6.27
CA PRO A 253 -12.15 -0.33 6.08
C PRO A 253 -12.36 -1.81 6.37
N THR A 254 -12.09 -2.67 5.40
CA THR A 254 -12.34 -4.11 5.55
C THR A 254 -11.23 -4.95 4.91
N GLY A 255 -10.02 -4.39 4.95
CA GLY A 255 -8.76 -5.11 4.89
C GLY A 255 -7.86 -4.51 5.96
N GLU A 256 -7.25 -5.35 6.79
CA GLU A 256 -6.26 -4.89 7.76
C GLU A 256 -4.97 -4.56 6.99
N HIS A 257 -4.36 -3.40 7.27
CA HIS A 257 -3.07 -3.02 6.73
C HIS A 257 -2.17 -2.60 7.90
N VAL A 258 -1.15 -3.41 8.14
CA VAL A 258 -0.15 -3.21 9.18
C VAL A 258 1.05 -2.44 8.63
N LEU A 259 1.32 -1.29 9.22
CA LEU A 259 2.48 -0.46 8.94
C LEU A 259 3.53 -0.60 10.06
N THR A 260 4.80 -0.71 9.68
CA THR A 260 5.93 -0.53 10.61
C THR A 260 6.87 0.54 10.09
N CYS A 261 7.54 1.27 10.98
CA CYS A 261 8.56 2.24 10.57
C CYS A 261 9.96 1.62 10.58
N ILE A 262 10.76 1.88 9.55
CA ILE A 262 12.17 1.48 9.47
C ILE A 262 13.02 2.60 10.08
N SER A 263 13.88 2.24 11.03
CA SER A 263 14.82 3.17 11.65
C SER A 263 16.17 2.50 11.92
N PRO A 264 17.28 3.24 12.07
CA PRO A 264 18.58 2.66 12.42
C PRO A 264 18.68 2.25 13.91
N ALA A 265 17.58 2.31 14.66
CA ALA A 265 17.55 1.95 16.07
C ALA A 265 17.77 0.42 16.24
N PRO A 266 18.57 -0.03 17.21
CA PRO A 266 18.78 -1.46 17.46
C PRO A 266 17.48 -2.21 17.80
N SER A 267 16.53 -1.54 18.45
CA SER A 267 15.23 -2.10 18.80
C SER A 267 14.30 -2.31 17.59
N ASN A 268 14.61 -1.72 16.43
CA ASN A 268 13.75 -1.76 15.26
C ASN A 268 13.61 -3.16 14.66
N GLU A 269 14.63 -4.01 14.78
CA GLU A 269 14.53 -5.43 14.39
C GLU A 269 13.38 -6.14 15.12
N LYS A 270 13.26 -5.93 16.44
CA LYS A 270 12.17 -6.51 17.24
C LYS A 270 10.81 -5.98 16.81
N VAL A 271 10.73 -4.68 16.49
CA VAL A 271 9.51 -4.03 16.00
C VAL A 271 9.08 -4.65 14.68
N ILE A 272 9.99 -4.76 13.70
CA ILE A 272 9.73 -5.35 12.39
C ILE A 272 9.27 -6.80 12.52
N ARG A 273 9.95 -7.63 13.31
CA ARG A 273 9.55 -9.02 13.55
C ARG A 273 8.17 -9.13 14.19
N THR A 274 7.84 -8.22 15.11
CA THR A 274 6.52 -8.22 15.76
C THR A 274 5.42 -7.75 14.80
N ALA A 275 5.71 -6.74 13.98
CA ALA A 275 4.81 -6.25 12.95
C ALA A 275 4.51 -7.33 11.91
N ALA A 276 5.51 -8.08 11.46
CA ALA A 276 5.33 -9.20 10.54
C ALA A 276 4.42 -10.30 11.12
N ARG A 277 4.61 -10.66 12.41
CA ARG A 277 3.73 -11.61 13.10
C ARG A 277 2.30 -11.11 13.21
N LEU A 278 2.14 -9.81 13.48
CA LEU A 278 0.84 -9.17 13.60
C LEU A 278 0.14 -9.16 12.23
N ALA A 279 0.86 -8.78 11.16
CA ALA A 279 0.34 -8.82 9.81
C ALA A 279 -0.07 -10.24 9.38
N TYR A 280 0.76 -11.25 9.69
CA TYR A 280 0.43 -12.64 9.41
C TYR A 280 -0.82 -13.12 10.18
N ALA A 281 -0.96 -12.77 11.46
CA ALA A 281 -2.10 -13.16 12.28
C ALA A 281 -3.42 -12.51 11.84
N PHE A 282 -3.36 -11.29 11.29
CA PHE A 282 -4.54 -10.56 10.80
C PHE A 282 -4.79 -10.77 9.29
N HIS A 283 -3.99 -11.60 8.61
CA HIS A 283 -3.99 -11.69 7.13
C HIS A 283 -3.93 -10.31 6.45
N ALA A 284 -3.15 -9.41 7.05
CA ALA A 284 -3.10 -8.01 6.68
C ALA A 284 -2.03 -7.74 5.62
N GLU A 285 -2.24 -6.71 4.81
CA GLU A 285 -1.15 -6.12 4.03
C GLU A 285 -0.04 -5.66 4.99
N PHE A 286 1.21 -5.89 4.62
CA PHE A 286 2.35 -5.51 5.45
C PHE A 286 3.26 -4.54 4.73
N THR A 287 3.37 -3.32 5.28
CA THR A 287 4.26 -2.29 4.74
C THR A 287 5.27 -1.83 5.78
N ALA A 288 6.52 -1.65 5.34
CA ALA A 288 7.58 -1.05 6.13
C ALA A 288 7.98 0.31 5.53
N LEU A 289 7.70 1.39 6.26
CA LEU A 289 7.90 2.77 5.84
C LEU A 289 9.23 3.33 6.39
N TYR A 290 10.11 3.76 5.50
CA TYR A 290 11.30 4.54 5.84
C TYR A 290 11.03 6.04 5.61
N VAL A 291 11.25 6.86 6.63
CA VAL A 291 11.19 8.33 6.50
C VAL A 291 12.60 8.88 6.43
N GLU A 292 13.00 9.39 5.27
CA GLU A 292 14.31 9.98 5.09
C GLU A 292 14.32 11.45 5.55
N THR A 293 15.27 11.78 6.43
CA THR A 293 15.49 13.14 6.97
C THR A 293 16.88 13.64 6.60
N ARG A 294 17.08 14.97 6.55
CA ARG A 294 18.39 15.60 6.26
C ARG A 294 19.52 15.11 7.20
N ASN A 295 19.18 14.77 8.45
CA ASN A 295 20.14 14.24 9.43
C ASN A 295 20.54 12.79 9.14
N LEU A 296 19.63 11.96 8.60
CA LEU A 296 19.90 10.57 8.23
C LEU A 296 20.68 10.47 6.91
N GLN A 297 20.47 11.40 5.98
CA GLN A 297 21.22 11.46 4.72
C GLN A 297 22.73 11.70 4.95
N ASN A 298 23.06 12.56 5.92
CA ASN A 298 24.42 12.91 6.31
C ASN A 298 25.00 12.03 7.43
N ALA A 299 24.34 10.91 7.78
CA ALA A 299 24.78 10.05 8.87
C ALA A 299 25.99 9.18 8.46
N ASP A 300 26.78 8.78 9.47
CA ASP A 300 27.92 7.89 9.33
C ASP A 300 27.53 6.56 8.64
N GLU A 301 28.49 5.93 7.94
CA GLU A 301 28.27 4.65 7.24
C GLU A 301 27.69 3.55 8.14
N LYS A 302 28.07 3.50 9.42
CA LYS A 302 27.52 2.54 10.39
C LYS A 302 26.00 2.68 10.59
N VAL A 303 25.48 3.91 10.51
CA VAL A 303 24.04 4.20 10.64
C VAL A 303 23.31 3.78 9.36
N LYS A 304 23.89 4.08 8.20
CA LYS A 304 23.36 3.65 6.89
C LYS A 304 23.30 2.12 6.78
N LYS A 305 24.36 1.42 7.20
CA LYS A 305 24.41 -0.04 7.21
C LYS A 305 23.29 -0.67 8.05
N ARG A 306 23.04 -0.16 9.27
CA ARG A 306 21.95 -0.65 10.13
C ARG A 306 20.56 -0.41 9.54
N ARG A 307 20.34 0.75 8.92
CA ARG A 307 19.11 1.02 8.17
C ARG A 307 18.90 -0.03 7.09
N ASP A 308 19.95 -0.34 6.33
CA ASP A 308 19.87 -1.29 5.22
C ASP A 308 19.64 -2.73 5.71
N GLU A 309 20.25 -3.12 6.83
CA GLU A 309 19.99 -4.39 7.51
C GLU A 309 18.52 -4.51 7.93
N ASN A 310 17.94 -3.47 8.55
CA ASN A 310 16.53 -3.46 8.95
C ASN A 310 15.59 -3.46 7.73
N MET A 311 15.93 -2.75 6.66
CA MET A 311 15.15 -2.74 5.42
C MET A 311 15.16 -4.11 4.72
N ARG A 312 16.32 -4.80 4.73
CA ARG A 312 16.43 -6.19 4.24
C ARG A 312 15.59 -7.14 5.09
N LEU A 313 15.69 -7.05 6.42
CA LEU A 313 14.90 -7.85 7.35
C LEU A 313 13.39 -7.69 7.10
N ALA A 314 12.91 -6.46 6.94
CA ALA A 314 11.51 -6.19 6.64
C ALA A 314 11.07 -6.87 5.33
N ARG A 315 11.87 -6.77 4.28
CA ARG A 315 11.59 -7.44 2.99
C ARG A 315 11.58 -8.97 3.12
N THR A 316 12.53 -9.55 3.84
CA THR A 316 12.57 -11.01 4.10
C THR A 316 11.33 -11.50 4.85
N LEU A 317 10.74 -10.64 5.68
CA LEU A 317 9.51 -10.94 6.42
C LEU A 317 8.22 -10.60 5.64
N GLY A 318 8.33 -10.30 4.35
CA GLY A 318 7.19 -10.07 3.47
C GLY A 318 6.65 -8.64 3.46
N ALA A 319 7.38 -7.65 4.00
CA ALA A 319 6.95 -6.26 3.95
C ALA A 319 7.18 -5.63 2.57
N LYS A 320 6.17 -4.90 2.06
CA LYS A 320 6.36 -3.90 0.99
C LYS A 320 7.15 -2.72 1.55
N ILE A 321 8.24 -2.33 0.90
CA ILE A 321 9.08 -1.21 1.36
C ILE A 321 8.57 0.08 0.73
N ALA A 322 8.25 1.07 1.56
CA ALA A 322 7.90 2.42 1.13
C ALA A 322 8.90 3.44 1.71
N SER A 323 9.22 4.50 0.95
CA SER A 323 10.12 5.55 1.40
C SER A 323 9.50 6.93 1.15
N VAL A 324 9.49 7.78 2.17
CA VAL A 324 8.97 9.16 2.11
C VAL A 324 10.00 10.14 2.67
N ASN A 325 9.99 11.38 2.18
CA ASN A 325 11.01 12.39 2.52
C ASN A 325 10.36 13.53 3.31
N GLY A 326 10.88 13.83 4.51
CA GLY A 326 10.38 14.95 5.30
C GLY A 326 11.10 15.15 6.63
N GLU A 327 11.06 16.38 7.15
CA GLU A 327 11.64 16.69 8.48
C GLU A 327 10.70 16.35 9.63
N ASP A 328 9.38 16.44 9.43
CA ASP A 328 8.36 16.01 10.40
C ASP A 328 7.98 14.55 10.17
N VAL A 329 8.67 13.66 10.87
CA VAL A 329 8.49 12.20 10.75
C VAL A 329 7.07 11.76 11.11
N ALA A 330 6.46 12.34 12.14
CA ALA A 330 5.10 11.97 12.56
C ALA A 330 4.07 12.31 11.48
N ARG A 331 4.20 13.51 10.90
CA ARG A 331 3.33 13.97 9.82
C ARG A 331 3.45 13.09 8.58
N GLN A 332 4.68 12.75 8.17
CA GLN A 332 4.91 11.89 6.99
C GLN A 332 4.35 10.49 7.18
N ILE A 333 4.51 9.90 8.37
CA ILE A 333 3.90 8.61 8.69
C ILE A 333 2.37 8.71 8.63
N ALA A 334 1.77 9.79 9.18
CA ALA A 334 0.32 9.97 9.17
C ALA A 334 -0.26 10.21 7.77
N GLU A 335 0.42 11.00 6.93
CA GLU A 335 0.02 11.23 5.53
C GLU A 335 0.07 9.93 4.73
N TYR A 336 1.15 9.14 4.90
CA TYR A 336 1.26 7.82 4.28
C TYR A 336 0.17 6.86 4.77
N ALA A 337 -0.06 6.80 6.09
CA ALA A 337 -1.06 5.93 6.69
C ALA A 337 -2.47 6.21 6.15
N LYS A 338 -2.82 7.49 5.93
CA LYS A 338 -4.11 7.88 5.35
C LYS A 338 -4.25 7.47 3.89
N VAL A 339 -3.23 7.72 3.07
CA VAL A 339 -3.27 7.42 1.63
C VAL A 339 -3.29 5.91 1.38
N SER A 340 -2.57 5.15 2.19
CA SER A 340 -2.47 3.70 2.08
C SER A 340 -3.50 2.93 2.91
N ASN A 341 -4.51 3.60 3.47
CA ASN A 341 -5.56 3.00 4.31
C ASN A 341 -5.00 2.08 5.42
N VAL A 342 -3.92 2.52 6.07
CA VAL A 342 -3.30 1.78 7.18
C VAL A 342 -4.25 1.78 8.37
N THR A 343 -4.55 0.58 8.88
CA THR A 343 -5.41 0.36 10.05
C THR A 343 -4.62 0.28 11.35
N LYS A 344 -3.40 -0.27 11.28
CA LYS A 344 -2.56 -0.58 12.45
C LYS A 344 -1.13 -0.14 12.19
N ILE A 345 -0.51 0.52 13.17
CA ILE A 345 0.91 0.87 13.14
C ILE A 345 1.65 0.24 14.30
N VAL A 346 2.78 -0.41 14.02
CA VAL A 346 3.65 -1.03 15.03
C VAL A 346 4.93 -0.22 15.15
N MET A 347 5.22 0.26 16.36
CA MET A 347 6.38 1.10 16.64
C MET A 347 7.07 0.71 17.95
N GLY A 348 8.35 1.02 18.06
CA GLY A 348 9.10 0.85 19.30
C GLY A 348 8.89 2.02 20.27
N ARG A 349 9.01 1.77 21.57
CA ARG A 349 8.96 2.84 22.59
C ARG A 349 10.12 3.83 22.39
N THR A 350 9.80 5.11 22.20
CA THR A 350 10.78 6.21 22.15
C THR A 350 10.93 6.82 23.55
N ALA A 351 12.13 6.82 24.12
CA ALA A 351 12.39 7.41 25.44
C ALA A 351 12.95 8.84 25.29
N HIS A 352 12.27 9.84 25.84
CA HIS A 352 12.78 11.22 25.92
C HIS A 352 13.26 11.53 27.36
N LYS A 353 14.37 12.28 27.48
CA LYS A 353 14.75 12.90 28.77
C LYS A 353 13.84 14.11 29.00
N ILE A 354 13.16 14.12 30.14
CA ILE A 354 12.51 15.32 30.68
C ILE A 354 13.62 16.19 31.25
N LEU A 355 13.88 17.34 30.63
CA LEU A 355 14.75 18.37 31.19
C LEU A 355 13.88 19.62 31.39
N PHE A 356 13.81 20.14 32.62
CA PHE A 356 13.03 21.33 32.98
C PHE A 356 11.53 21.28 32.65
N GLY A 357 10.86 20.14 32.85
CA GLY A 357 9.39 20.04 32.77
C GLY A 357 8.77 20.26 31.39
N GLN A 358 9.56 20.56 30.35
CA GLN A 358 9.09 20.66 28.98
C GLN A 358 9.16 19.29 28.30
N THR A 359 8.01 18.64 28.16
CA THR A 359 7.86 17.44 27.33
C THR A 359 7.73 17.87 25.87
N ARG A 360 8.75 17.60 25.04
CA ARG A 360 8.50 17.53 23.58
C ARG A 360 7.48 16.42 23.35
N LYS A 361 6.43 16.70 22.57
CA LYS A 361 5.42 15.70 22.19
C LYS A 361 6.13 14.47 21.62
N THR A 362 5.74 13.29 22.09
CA THR A 362 6.31 12.04 21.59
C THR A 362 5.86 11.81 20.13
N LEU A 363 6.59 10.97 19.38
CA LEU A 363 6.19 10.58 18.02
C LEU A 363 4.77 10.00 18.02
N VAL A 364 4.44 9.21 19.05
CA VAL A 364 3.11 8.59 19.24
C VAL A 364 2.04 9.64 19.52
N GLU A 365 2.29 10.60 20.43
CA GLU A 365 1.34 11.70 20.70
C GLU A 365 1.08 12.55 19.45
N SER A 366 2.12 12.80 18.66
CA SER A 366 2.00 13.55 17.41
C SER A 366 1.21 12.76 16.36
N LEU A 367 1.42 11.43 16.28
CA LEU A 367 0.68 10.56 15.38
C LEU A 367 -0.81 10.45 15.75
N ASN A 368 -1.14 10.31 17.03
CA ASN A 368 -2.53 10.32 17.50
C ASN A 368 -3.24 11.63 17.17
N GLN A 369 -2.52 12.76 17.12
CA GLN A 369 -3.09 14.04 16.71
C GLN A 369 -3.35 14.11 15.19
N TYR A 370 -2.46 13.56 14.37
CA TYR A 370 -2.58 13.62 12.91
C TYR A 370 -3.51 12.53 12.34
N ALA A 371 -3.59 11.36 12.97
CA ALA A 371 -4.38 10.20 12.55
C ALA A 371 -5.04 9.53 13.77
N PRO A 372 -6.17 10.07 14.28
CA PRO A 372 -6.81 9.57 15.50
C PRO A 372 -7.45 8.18 15.35
N ASN A 373 -7.75 7.75 14.13
CA ASN A 373 -8.40 6.46 13.85
C ASN A 373 -7.39 5.31 13.61
N LEU A 374 -6.09 5.55 13.84
CA LEU A 374 -5.02 4.58 13.62
C LEU A 374 -4.69 3.84 14.92
N ASP A 375 -4.76 2.52 14.93
CA ASP A 375 -4.39 1.71 16.09
C ASP A 375 -2.86 1.68 16.25
N VAL A 376 -2.33 2.19 17.36
CA VAL A 376 -0.88 2.25 17.62
C VAL A 376 -0.44 1.17 18.60
N TYR A 377 0.39 0.23 18.13
CA TYR A 377 1.00 -0.83 18.92
C TYR A 377 2.44 -0.48 19.30
N ILE A 378 2.70 -0.34 20.60
CA ILE A 378 4.02 0.02 21.12
C ILE A 378 4.74 -1.23 21.62
N ILE A 379 5.85 -1.58 20.98
CA ILE A 379 6.70 -2.71 21.38
C ILE A 379 7.70 -2.25 22.45
N PRO A 380 7.64 -2.82 23.67
CA PRO A 380 8.60 -2.49 24.72
C PRO A 380 9.97 -3.10 24.42
N ASP A 381 11.01 -2.31 24.62
CA ASP A 381 12.39 -2.76 24.59
C ASP A 381 12.85 -3.09 26.02
N LEU A 382 12.71 -4.36 26.43
CA LEU A 382 13.07 -4.82 27.78
C LEU A 382 14.58 -5.00 27.99
N HIS A 383 15.39 -5.03 26.91
CA HIS A 383 16.83 -5.26 27.03
C HIS A 383 17.63 -3.97 27.28
N ASN A 384 16.98 -2.81 27.14
CA ASN A 384 17.58 -1.50 27.40
C ASN A 384 16.86 -0.81 28.55
N GLY A 385 17.02 -1.36 29.75
CA GLY A 385 16.71 -0.67 30.99
C GLY A 385 17.40 0.69 31.04
N VAL A 386 16.66 1.67 31.58
CA VAL A 386 17.10 3.00 32.05
C VAL A 386 18.61 3.25 31.91
N GLY A 387 19.03 3.96 30.85
CA GLY A 387 20.31 4.70 30.89
C GLY A 387 21.41 4.39 29.88
N GLN A 388 21.19 3.65 28.79
CA GLN A 388 22.21 3.63 27.72
C GLN A 388 22.07 4.81 26.75
N LYS A 389 23.23 5.44 26.50
CA LYS A 389 23.43 6.62 25.65
C LYS A 389 22.78 6.37 24.29
N HIS A 390 21.72 7.13 23.98
CA HIS A 390 21.27 7.29 22.60
C HIS A 390 22.51 7.57 21.76
N TYR A 391 22.64 6.87 20.62
CA TYR A 391 23.57 7.25 19.57
C TYR A 391 23.25 8.70 19.20
N THR A 392 23.92 9.65 19.82
CA THR A 392 24.05 10.99 19.29
C THR A 392 24.63 10.78 17.91
N ILE A 393 23.85 11.11 16.88
CA ILE A 393 24.40 11.46 15.56
C ILE A 393 25.54 12.41 15.91
N ARG A 394 26.77 11.91 15.84
CA ARG A 394 27.93 12.70 16.17
C ARG A 394 27.96 13.71 15.04
N LYS A 395 27.38 14.90 15.29
CA LYS A 395 27.54 16.03 14.39
C LYS A 395 29.04 16.12 14.20
N ASN A 396 29.51 15.84 12.99
CA ASN A 396 30.88 16.16 12.64
C ASN A 396 31.14 17.57 13.16
N GLY A 397 32.22 17.75 13.90
CA GLY A 397 32.62 19.00 14.56
C GLY A 397 32.92 20.16 13.61
N LYS A 398 32.35 20.14 12.40
CA LYS A 398 32.38 21.20 11.38
C LYS A 398 31.22 22.20 11.52
N PHE A 399 30.56 22.26 12.69
CA PHE A 399 29.52 23.26 12.91
C PHE A 399 30.10 24.68 12.79
N LEU A 400 31.32 24.91 13.28
CA LEU A 400 31.99 26.22 13.25
C LEU A 400 32.60 26.58 11.88
N GLU A 401 33.12 25.61 11.11
CA GLU A 401 33.77 25.89 9.81
C GLU A 401 32.81 26.29 8.70
N GLY A 402 31.50 25.98 8.81
CA GLY A 402 30.48 26.38 7.84
C GLY A 402 29.68 27.64 8.22
N LEU A 403 29.90 28.20 9.41
CA LEU A 403 29.07 29.26 9.97
C LEU A 403 29.48 30.67 9.54
N ILE A 404 30.76 30.84 9.15
CA ILE A 404 31.35 32.14 8.81
C ILE A 404 32.23 31.94 7.58
N ARG A 405 31.74 32.33 6.40
CA ARG A 405 32.56 32.39 5.19
C ARG A 405 33.44 33.63 5.26
N GLY A 406 34.75 33.50 5.02
CA GLY A 406 35.69 34.64 4.98
C GLY A 406 35.21 35.87 4.17
N PRO A 407 34.65 35.73 2.95
CA PRO A 407 34.14 36.89 2.20
C PRO A 407 32.92 37.57 2.85
N ASP A 408 32.12 36.81 3.60
CA ASP A 408 30.91 37.33 4.25
C ASP A 408 31.26 38.31 5.39
N ILE A 409 32.40 38.11 6.07
CA ILE A 409 32.92 39.07 7.06
C ILE A 409 33.34 40.37 6.38
N LEU A 410 34.02 40.30 5.23
CA LEU A 410 34.48 41.50 4.52
C LEU A 410 33.30 42.35 4.03
N VAL A 411 32.26 41.71 3.50
CA VAL A 411 31.02 42.39 3.10
C VAL A 411 30.35 43.04 4.29
N MET A 412 30.25 42.35 5.43
CA MET A 412 29.68 42.91 6.67
C MET A 412 30.45 44.14 7.15
N LEU A 413 31.78 44.05 7.24
CA LEU A 413 32.63 45.18 7.64
C LEU A 413 32.50 46.36 6.66
N GLY A 414 32.45 46.09 5.36
CA GLY A 414 32.25 47.10 4.32
C GLY A 414 30.91 47.82 4.46
N MET A 415 29.82 47.08 4.70
CA MET A 415 28.49 47.66 4.92
C MET A 415 28.41 48.50 6.19
N MET A 416 29.05 48.07 7.28
CA MET A 416 29.10 48.84 8.53
C MET A 416 29.95 50.11 8.40
N ALA A 417 31.06 50.05 7.66
CA ALA A 417 31.88 51.21 7.34
C ALA A 417 31.11 52.22 6.47
N ALA A 418 30.42 51.76 5.43
CA ALA A 418 29.59 52.59 4.58
C ALA A 418 28.44 53.26 5.35
N SER A 419 27.79 52.52 6.25
CA SER A 419 26.72 53.04 7.12
C SER A 419 27.25 54.11 8.07
N THR A 420 28.45 53.91 8.62
CA THR A 420 29.10 54.89 9.50
C THR A 420 29.52 56.16 8.74
N ALA A 421 30.05 56.02 7.52
CA ALA A 421 30.39 57.17 6.67
C ALA A 421 29.14 57.99 6.28
N ALA A 422 28.04 57.31 5.91
CA ALA A 422 26.77 57.96 5.64
C ALA A 422 26.22 58.68 6.88
N ALA A 423 26.26 58.03 8.05
CA ALA A 423 25.85 58.61 9.32
C ALA A 423 26.67 59.85 9.71
N LEU A 424 27.99 59.85 9.47
CA LEU A 424 28.86 61.02 9.70
C LEU A 424 28.51 62.17 8.74
N GLY A 425 28.23 61.88 7.47
CA GLY A 425 27.74 62.87 6.51
C GLY A 425 26.40 63.49 6.95
N MET A 426 25.47 62.67 7.44
CA MET A 426 24.19 63.14 7.99
C MET A 426 24.36 64.00 9.24
N LYS A 427 25.30 63.65 10.12
CA LYS A 427 25.66 64.46 11.30
C LYS A 427 26.21 65.82 10.89
N TYR A 428 27.07 65.88 9.86
CA TYR A 428 27.59 67.14 9.32
C TYR A 428 26.48 68.03 8.74
N LEU A 429 25.45 67.42 8.16
CA LEU A 429 24.25 68.12 7.65
C LEU A 429 23.25 68.52 8.75
N GLY A 430 23.54 68.23 10.03
CA GLY A 430 22.68 68.62 11.16
C GLY A 430 21.39 67.79 11.31
N LEU A 431 21.35 66.57 10.77
CA LEU A 431 20.19 65.68 10.90
C LEU A 431 20.08 65.10 12.32
N THR A 432 18.85 64.74 12.72
CA THR A 432 18.55 64.18 14.04
C THR A 432 19.21 62.82 14.28
N GLU A 433 19.46 62.47 15.54
CA GLU A 433 20.03 61.18 15.95
C GLU A 433 19.15 59.99 15.53
N ALA A 434 17.83 60.18 15.43
CA ALA A 434 16.90 59.15 14.96
C ALA A 434 17.21 58.70 13.52
N ASN A 435 17.56 59.65 12.63
CA ASN A 435 17.91 59.33 11.24
C ASN A 435 19.22 58.52 11.18
N ILE A 436 20.16 58.81 12.08
CA ILE A 436 21.43 58.09 12.18
C ILE A 436 21.17 56.63 12.58
N ILE A 437 20.29 56.39 13.56
CA ILE A 437 19.89 55.04 13.96
C ILE A 437 19.25 54.28 12.79
N MET A 438 18.38 54.93 12.00
CA MET A 438 17.76 54.31 10.82
C MET A 438 18.79 53.87 9.77
N VAL A 439 19.85 54.65 9.55
CA VAL A 439 20.94 54.28 8.62
C VAL A 439 21.63 52.99 9.09
N TYR A 440 21.91 52.85 10.39
CA TYR A 440 22.51 51.62 10.92
C TYR A 440 21.57 50.42 10.81
N LEU A 441 20.26 50.60 11.07
CA LEU A 441 19.28 49.52 10.88
C LEU A 441 19.22 49.06 9.41
N LEU A 442 19.28 50.01 8.46
CA LEU A 442 19.33 49.73 7.03
C LEU A 442 20.63 49.01 6.65
N GLY A 443 21.78 49.42 7.22
CA GLY A 443 23.06 48.74 7.03
C GLY A 443 23.05 47.29 7.51
N VAL A 444 22.45 47.01 8.67
CA VAL A 444 22.30 45.64 9.19
C VAL A 444 21.36 44.83 8.28
N MET A 445 20.27 45.43 7.80
CA MET A 445 19.36 44.78 6.87
C MET A 445 20.05 44.42 5.54
N LEU A 446 20.80 45.35 4.94
CA LEU A 446 21.56 45.10 3.71
C LEU A 446 22.59 43.98 3.92
N THR A 447 23.30 44.01 5.05
CA THR A 447 24.23 42.94 5.43
C THR A 447 23.51 41.58 5.48
N ALA A 448 22.33 41.52 6.11
CA ALA A 448 21.53 40.30 6.17
C ALA A 448 21.04 39.82 4.79
N ILE A 449 20.90 40.71 3.81
CA ILE A 449 20.51 40.37 2.44
C ILE A 449 21.70 39.83 1.63
N THR A 450 22.87 40.44 1.77
CA THR A 450 24.05 40.11 0.94
C THR A 450 24.83 38.90 1.45
N THR A 451 24.67 38.55 2.74
CA THR A 451 25.49 37.54 3.42
C THR A 451 24.72 36.23 3.61
N SER A 452 25.37 35.10 3.34
CA SER A 452 24.75 33.77 3.43
C SER A 452 24.58 33.23 4.87
N GLY A 453 25.28 33.83 5.84
CA GLY A 453 25.29 33.39 7.24
C GLY A 453 24.48 34.26 8.19
N TYR A 454 23.54 33.64 8.93
CA TYR A 454 22.78 34.29 10.02
C TYR A 454 23.70 34.94 11.07
N ILE A 455 24.84 34.31 11.38
CA ILE A 455 25.77 34.83 12.39
C ILE A 455 26.39 36.17 12.00
N CYS A 456 26.68 36.39 10.71
CA CYS A 456 27.30 37.65 10.28
C CYS A 456 26.34 38.85 10.46
N SER A 457 25.04 38.66 10.24
CA SER A 457 24.05 39.72 10.49
C SER A 457 23.79 39.94 11.98
N VAL A 458 23.86 38.89 12.81
CA VAL A 458 23.85 39.04 14.27
C VAL A 458 25.09 39.81 14.75
N LEU A 459 26.28 39.49 14.24
CA LEU A 459 27.49 40.23 14.57
C LEU A 459 27.41 41.69 14.09
N ALA A 460 26.82 41.95 12.92
CA ALA A 460 26.55 43.30 12.44
C ALA A 460 25.59 44.09 13.35
N SER A 461 24.58 43.44 13.94
CA SER A 461 23.66 44.07 14.89
C SER A 461 24.35 44.49 16.20
N VAL A 462 25.32 43.71 16.67
CA VAL A 462 26.15 44.09 17.83
C VAL A 462 27.11 45.22 17.44
N LEU A 463 27.77 45.08 16.30
CA LEU A 463 28.75 46.05 15.83
C LEU A 463 28.12 47.41 15.52
N SER A 464 26.88 47.45 15.02
CA SER A 464 26.17 48.70 14.75
C SER A 464 25.90 49.51 16.03
N VAL A 465 25.53 48.85 17.13
CA VAL A 465 25.34 49.49 18.44
C VAL A 465 26.66 50.02 18.99
N LEU A 466 27.74 49.23 18.87
CA LEU A 466 29.08 49.65 19.32
C LEU A 466 29.60 50.86 18.52
N LEU A 467 29.43 50.84 17.19
CA LEU A 467 29.81 51.96 16.32
C LEU A 467 28.96 53.20 16.59
N PHE A 468 27.66 53.03 16.81
CA PHE A 468 26.76 54.11 17.18
C PHE A 468 27.18 54.75 18.51
N ASN A 469 27.47 53.93 19.53
CA ASN A 469 27.98 54.41 20.82
C ASN A 469 29.27 55.22 20.64
N TYR A 470 30.26 54.65 19.98
CA TYR A 470 31.59 55.25 19.84
C TYR A 470 31.62 56.56 19.03
N PHE A 471 30.81 56.71 17.97
CA PHE A 471 30.86 57.88 17.08
C PHE A 471 29.77 58.94 17.34
N PHE A 472 28.69 58.58 18.04
CA PHE A 472 27.51 59.45 18.15
C PHE A 472 27.02 59.66 19.58
N THR A 473 27.45 58.87 20.57
CA THR A 473 27.09 59.09 21.98
C THR A 473 28.13 59.98 22.68
N ILE A 474 27.70 60.87 23.58
CA ILE A 474 28.58 61.76 24.34
C ILE A 474 29.11 61.03 25.59
N PRO A 475 30.44 60.95 25.81
CA PRO A 475 31.53 61.65 25.11
C PRO A 475 31.94 60.90 23.84
N LEU A 476 32.12 61.64 22.75
CA LEU A 476 32.53 61.06 21.47
C LEU A 476 33.86 60.33 21.60
N HIS A 477 33.99 59.21 20.90
CA HIS A 477 35.15 58.32 20.92
C HIS A 477 35.39 57.62 22.27
N SER A 478 34.37 57.57 23.12
CA SER A 478 34.32 56.72 24.30
C SER A 478 33.19 55.69 24.16
N LEU A 479 33.26 54.60 24.91
CA LEU A 479 32.15 53.66 25.08
C LEU A 479 31.32 53.96 26.34
N GLU A 480 31.69 55.00 27.09
CA GLU A 480 30.95 55.46 28.25
C GLU A 480 29.70 56.25 27.80
N ALA A 481 28.53 55.85 28.28
CA ALA A 481 27.28 56.54 28.04
C ALA A 481 26.81 57.17 29.36
N TYR A 482 26.98 58.50 29.53
CA TYR A 482 26.63 59.21 30.76
C TYR A 482 25.14 59.56 30.87
N ASP A 483 24.47 59.76 29.73
CA ASP A 483 23.05 60.08 29.73
C ASP A 483 22.20 58.79 29.83
N ALA A 484 21.22 58.81 30.73
CA ALA A 484 20.35 57.68 31.06
C ALA A 484 19.44 57.25 29.89
N SER A 485 19.32 58.07 28.85
CA SER A 485 18.53 57.80 27.66
C SER A 485 19.19 56.77 26.71
N TYR A 486 20.54 56.74 26.63
CA TYR A 486 21.26 55.93 25.65
C TYR A 486 21.22 54.41 25.88
N PRO A 487 21.29 53.88 27.12
CA PRO A 487 21.13 52.45 27.36
C PRO A 487 19.81 51.89 26.79
N VAL A 488 18.72 52.64 26.89
CA VAL A 488 17.41 52.27 26.31
C VAL A 488 17.50 52.25 24.79
N THR A 489 18.12 53.27 24.19
CA THR A 489 18.35 53.35 22.74
C THR A 489 19.19 52.17 22.22
N PHE A 490 20.24 51.77 22.93
CA PHE A 490 21.09 50.63 22.55
C PHE A 490 20.30 49.31 22.56
N VAL A 491 19.48 49.09 23.60
CA VAL A 491 18.63 47.89 23.70
C VAL A 491 17.56 47.87 22.60
N MET A 492 16.90 49.01 22.35
CA MET A 492 15.90 49.12 21.28
C MET A 492 16.53 48.92 19.89
N MET A 493 17.68 49.55 19.63
CA MET A 493 18.40 49.39 18.37
C MET A 493 18.87 47.95 18.16
N PHE A 494 19.39 47.31 19.20
CA PHE A 494 19.82 45.91 19.15
C PHE A 494 18.65 44.96 18.88
N THR A 495 17.54 45.12 19.60
CA THR A 495 16.35 44.26 19.44
C THR A 495 15.72 44.43 18.06
N VAL A 496 15.58 45.67 17.58
CA VAL A 496 15.04 45.94 16.23
C VAL A 496 15.97 45.36 15.15
N SER A 497 17.28 45.56 15.26
CA SER A 497 18.25 45.03 14.28
C SER A 497 18.34 43.50 14.30
N LEU A 498 18.17 42.85 15.45
CA LEU A 498 18.05 41.39 15.54
C LEU A 498 16.76 40.87 14.90
N LEU A 499 15.62 41.54 15.16
CA LEU A 499 14.34 41.15 14.58
C LEU A 499 14.35 41.29 13.06
N THR A 500 14.92 42.39 12.53
CA THR A 500 15.05 42.58 11.08
C THR A 500 15.99 41.53 10.47
N SER A 501 17.14 41.27 11.09
CA SER A 501 18.05 40.18 10.68
C SER A 501 17.34 38.82 10.66
N TRP A 502 16.56 38.50 11.70
CA TRP A 502 15.82 37.24 11.78
C TRP A 502 14.76 37.10 10.68
N ILE A 503 13.96 38.14 10.45
CA ILE A 503 12.92 38.14 9.40
C ILE A 503 13.56 37.97 8.01
N VAL A 504 14.60 38.75 7.71
CA VAL A 504 15.29 38.70 6.41
C VAL A 504 15.92 37.34 6.19
N SER A 505 16.64 36.80 7.18
CA SER A 505 17.28 35.49 7.08
C SER A 505 16.26 34.36 6.90
N LYS A 506 15.08 34.47 7.54
CA LYS A 506 13.97 33.52 7.36
C LYS A 506 13.40 33.57 5.94
N ILE A 507 13.16 34.78 5.40
CA ILE A 507 12.64 34.96 4.03
C ILE A 507 13.62 34.40 3.00
N GLN A 508 14.91 34.66 3.14
CA GLN A 508 15.91 34.15 2.20
C GLN A 508 15.99 32.62 2.18
N ARG A 509 15.99 31.98 3.34
CA ARG A 509 15.92 30.51 3.43
C ARG A 509 14.68 29.96 2.74
N GLN A 510 13.55 30.63 2.92
CA GLN A 510 12.30 30.22 2.29
C GLN A 510 12.33 30.41 0.76
N ASN A 511 12.98 31.47 0.26
CA ASN A 511 13.16 31.70 -1.17
C ASN A 511 14.09 30.65 -1.82
N GLU A 512 15.18 30.26 -1.18
CA GLU A 512 16.05 29.20 -1.71
C GLU A 512 15.31 27.86 -1.80
N GLU A 513 14.50 27.53 -0.80
CA GLU A 513 13.70 26.31 -0.81
C GLU A 513 12.58 26.36 -1.87
N ASN A 514 11.94 27.51 -2.04
CA ASN A 514 10.91 27.72 -3.06
C ASN A 514 11.49 27.73 -4.48
N ALA A 515 12.65 28.33 -4.70
CA ALA A 515 13.34 28.32 -6.00
C ALA A 515 13.74 26.90 -6.40
N LYS A 516 14.27 26.11 -5.45
CA LYS A 516 14.59 24.69 -5.68
C LYS A 516 13.33 23.87 -5.99
N ARG A 517 12.18 24.19 -5.36
CA ARG A 517 10.89 23.55 -5.66
C ARG A 517 10.36 23.96 -7.04
N ALA A 518 10.42 25.24 -7.40
CA ALA A 518 10.00 25.73 -8.72
C ALA A 518 10.83 25.09 -9.83
N TYR A 519 12.16 25.04 -9.68
CA TYR A 519 13.06 24.38 -10.63
C TYR A 519 12.76 22.88 -10.80
N ARG A 520 12.44 22.18 -9.71
CA ARG A 520 12.01 20.76 -9.74
C ARG A 520 10.73 20.58 -10.54
N THR A 521 9.73 21.40 -10.26
CA THR A 521 8.42 21.31 -10.91
C THR A 521 8.52 21.69 -12.39
N GLU A 522 9.34 22.68 -12.74
CA GLU A 522 9.56 23.09 -14.12
C GLU A 522 10.23 22.00 -14.96
N ILE A 523 11.31 21.38 -14.46
CA ILE A 523 11.99 20.27 -15.15
C ILE A 523 11.02 19.10 -15.36
N LEU A 524 10.29 18.69 -14.32
CA LEU A 524 9.34 17.58 -14.42
C LEU A 524 8.18 17.89 -15.39
N LEU A 525 7.60 19.09 -15.34
CA LEU A 525 6.49 19.48 -16.21
C LEU A 525 6.89 19.68 -17.69
N MET A 526 8.10 20.20 -17.95
CA MET A 526 8.62 20.32 -19.31
C MET A 526 8.89 18.93 -19.91
N ASN A 527 9.47 18.02 -19.12
CA ASN A 527 9.79 16.66 -19.56
C ASN A 527 8.51 15.87 -19.88
N SER A 528 7.50 16.01 -19.03
CA SER A 528 6.20 15.37 -19.17
C SER A 528 5.42 15.74 -20.43
N LYS A 529 5.54 17.00 -20.89
CA LYS A 529 4.86 17.45 -22.11
C LYS A 529 5.51 16.91 -23.39
N ARG A 530 6.81 16.64 -23.38
CA ARG A 530 7.55 16.13 -24.55
C ARG A 530 7.38 14.63 -24.72
N LEU A 531 7.49 13.87 -23.63
CA LEU A 531 7.25 12.42 -23.62
C LEU A 531 5.83 12.08 -24.10
N ARG A 532 4.81 12.84 -23.68
CA ARG A 532 3.42 12.65 -24.12
C ARG A 532 3.14 12.98 -25.60
N ARG A 533 4.05 13.68 -26.30
CA ARG A 533 3.91 14.01 -27.73
C ARG A 533 4.61 13.01 -28.64
N ALA A 534 5.43 12.11 -28.09
CA ALA A 534 6.09 11.06 -28.85
C ALA A 534 5.06 10.10 -29.46
N LYS A 535 5.27 9.70 -30.72
CA LYS A 535 4.33 8.84 -31.46
C LYS A 535 4.86 7.42 -31.66
N SER A 536 6.17 7.21 -31.48
CA SER A 536 6.80 5.91 -31.63
C SER A 536 7.64 5.54 -30.41
N ARG A 537 7.88 4.24 -30.18
CA ARG A 537 8.80 3.76 -29.13
C ARG A 537 10.21 4.32 -29.29
N LYS A 538 10.64 4.54 -30.54
CA LYS A 538 11.95 5.12 -30.87
C LYS A 538 12.03 6.58 -30.44
N ASP A 539 10.98 7.37 -30.72
CA ASP A 539 10.91 8.78 -30.32
C ASP A 539 10.98 8.94 -28.79
N ILE A 540 10.36 8.02 -28.04
CA ILE A 540 10.42 8.01 -26.56
C ILE A 540 11.85 7.72 -26.10
N GLY A 541 12.51 6.73 -26.71
CA GLY A 541 13.92 6.44 -26.44
C GLY A 541 14.82 7.64 -26.72
N ASP A 542 14.66 8.28 -27.88
CA ASP A 542 15.44 9.45 -28.28
C ASP A 542 15.24 10.63 -27.29
N GLU A 543 14.00 10.90 -26.89
CA GLU A 543 13.70 11.98 -25.94
C GLU A 543 14.23 11.68 -24.53
N LEU A 544 14.04 10.45 -24.02
CA LEU A 544 14.59 10.01 -22.74
C LEU A 544 16.11 10.16 -22.70
N ALA A 545 16.80 9.66 -23.74
CA ALA A 545 18.25 9.75 -23.83
C ALA A 545 18.71 11.21 -23.89
N SER A 546 18.08 12.05 -24.72
CA SER A 546 18.40 13.47 -24.83
C SER A 546 18.28 14.20 -23.48
N GLN A 547 17.26 13.87 -22.68
CA GLN A 547 17.05 14.52 -21.40
C GLN A 547 18.04 14.03 -20.33
N ILE A 548 18.29 12.72 -20.24
CA ILE A 548 19.29 12.17 -19.32
C ILE A 548 20.69 12.72 -19.64
N GLN A 549 21.02 12.88 -20.93
CA GLN A 549 22.27 13.51 -21.36
C GLN A 549 22.36 14.99 -20.98
N LYS A 550 21.27 15.76 -21.10
CA LYS A 550 21.25 17.17 -20.67
C LYS A 550 21.40 17.34 -19.16
N LEU A 551 20.82 16.42 -18.38
CA LEU A 551 20.86 16.46 -16.92
C LEU A 551 22.22 16.04 -16.37
N MET A 552 22.84 14.99 -16.93
CA MET A 552 24.00 14.33 -16.32
C MET A 552 25.18 14.04 -17.26
N ASN A 553 25.04 14.32 -18.57
CA ASN A 553 26.05 14.04 -19.61
C ASN A 553 26.58 12.59 -19.59
N PHE A 554 25.68 11.62 -19.40
CA PHE A 554 26.01 10.19 -19.43
C PHE A 554 25.85 9.59 -20.82
N THR A 555 26.57 8.50 -21.08
CA THR A 555 26.24 7.61 -22.20
C THR A 555 25.02 6.78 -21.79
N VAL A 556 23.96 6.88 -22.59
CA VAL A 556 22.67 6.24 -22.32
C VAL A 556 22.46 5.11 -23.31
N ILE A 557 22.00 3.97 -22.83
CA ILE A 557 21.73 2.77 -23.62
C ILE A 557 20.28 2.38 -23.37
N ILE A 558 19.48 2.24 -24.43
CA ILE A 558 18.05 1.95 -24.28
C ILE A 558 17.75 0.62 -24.96
N TYR A 559 17.22 -0.31 -24.18
CA TYR A 559 16.76 -1.62 -24.63
C TYR A 559 15.24 -1.61 -24.64
N MET A 560 14.65 -1.88 -25.79
CA MET A 560 13.19 -1.94 -25.96
C MET A 560 12.74 -3.39 -26.11
N LYS A 561 11.56 -3.71 -25.60
CA LYS A 561 10.91 -5.01 -25.79
C LYS A 561 9.77 -4.87 -26.80
N LYS A 562 9.71 -5.74 -27.80
CA LYS A 562 8.61 -5.82 -28.77
C LYS A 562 8.16 -7.27 -28.92
N ASP A 563 6.87 -7.52 -28.76
CA ASP A 563 6.26 -8.86 -28.86
C ASP A 563 7.01 -9.92 -28.02
N GLY A 564 7.42 -9.56 -26.80
CA GLY A 564 8.14 -10.45 -25.89
C GLY A 564 9.65 -10.59 -26.13
N LYS A 565 10.19 -10.06 -27.25
CA LYS A 565 11.61 -10.16 -27.61
C LYS A 565 12.35 -8.84 -27.41
N LEU A 566 13.56 -8.92 -26.87
CA LEU A 566 14.52 -7.83 -26.78
C LEU A 566 14.95 -7.37 -28.19
N GLN A 567 14.85 -6.07 -28.45
CA GLN A 567 15.34 -5.44 -29.68
C GLN A 567 16.80 -5.04 -29.54
N GLU A 568 17.44 -4.68 -30.66
CA GLU A 568 18.78 -4.10 -30.64
C GLU A 568 18.79 -2.78 -29.83
N PRO A 569 19.81 -2.57 -28.97
CA PRO A 569 19.87 -1.39 -28.13
C PRO A 569 20.18 -0.13 -28.94
N SER A 570 19.52 0.97 -28.58
CA SER A 570 19.87 2.31 -29.07
C SER A 570 20.88 2.95 -28.12
N ILE A 571 22.05 3.36 -28.63
CA ILE A 571 23.13 3.96 -27.83
C ILE A 571 23.26 5.44 -28.14
N TYR A 572 23.27 6.24 -27.09
CA TYR A 572 23.42 7.69 -27.12
C TYR A 572 24.69 8.05 -26.34
N MET A 573 25.76 8.30 -27.08
CA MET A 573 27.07 8.65 -26.51
C MET A 573 27.01 10.05 -25.89
N ARG A 574 27.63 10.21 -24.72
CA ARG A 574 27.78 11.52 -24.08
C ARG A 574 28.52 12.53 -24.98
N THR A 575 28.37 13.80 -24.67
CA THR A 575 29.06 14.89 -25.38
C THR A 575 30.55 14.86 -25.08
N GLY A 576 31.40 14.91 -26.11
CA GLY A 576 32.86 14.99 -25.97
C GLY A 576 33.65 13.73 -26.35
N ILE A 577 33.00 12.66 -26.84
CA ILE A 577 33.69 11.45 -27.34
C ILE A 577 33.98 11.59 -28.85
N GLU A 578 35.24 11.45 -29.25
CA GLU A 578 35.67 11.43 -30.65
C GLU A 578 35.04 10.25 -31.42
N LYS A 579 34.61 10.49 -32.67
CA LYS A 579 33.91 9.49 -33.50
C LYS A 579 34.68 8.17 -33.64
N ASN A 580 36.01 8.26 -33.65
CA ASN A 580 36.93 7.15 -33.87
C ASN A 580 36.91 6.14 -32.70
N MET A 581 36.59 6.59 -31.48
CA MET A 581 36.52 5.76 -30.28
C MET A 581 35.10 5.23 -30.00
N GLN A 582 34.09 5.69 -30.73
CA GLN A 582 32.70 5.33 -30.46
C GLN A 582 32.42 3.85 -30.75
N ASP A 583 33.01 3.30 -31.81
CA ASP A 583 32.74 1.91 -32.20
C ASP A 583 33.40 0.90 -31.26
N ASP A 584 34.59 1.20 -30.75
CA ASP A 584 35.26 0.39 -29.72
C ASP A 584 34.47 0.41 -28.39
N LEU A 585 33.97 1.58 -27.98
CA LEU A 585 33.18 1.74 -26.76
C LEU A 585 31.80 1.06 -26.86
N LYS A 586 31.16 1.05 -28.05
CA LYS A 586 29.89 0.32 -28.26
C LYS A 586 30.05 -1.18 -28.00
N CYS A 587 31.13 -1.79 -28.50
CA CYS A 587 31.43 -3.20 -28.28
C CYS A 587 31.60 -3.50 -26.78
N ASP A 588 32.20 -2.56 -26.06
CA ASP A 588 32.44 -2.66 -24.63
C ASP A 588 31.16 -2.58 -23.78
N TYR A 589 30.16 -1.82 -24.24
CA TYR A 589 28.87 -1.61 -23.55
C TYR A 589 27.77 -2.61 -23.94
N ILE A 590 27.93 -3.35 -25.04
CA ILE A 590 26.98 -4.39 -25.49
C ILE A 590 27.59 -5.80 -25.38
N ASN A 591 28.51 -6.01 -24.44
CA ASN A 591 29.08 -7.33 -24.23
C ASN A 591 28.04 -8.31 -23.63
N ARG A 592 28.33 -9.61 -23.65
CA ARG A 592 27.41 -10.65 -23.13
C ARG A 592 27.08 -10.48 -21.64
N ALA A 593 27.99 -9.94 -20.84
CA ALA A 593 27.75 -9.72 -19.42
C ALA A 593 26.73 -8.58 -19.20
N GLU A 594 26.86 -7.48 -19.95
CA GLU A 594 25.89 -6.37 -19.91
C GLU A 594 24.50 -6.81 -20.38
N GLN A 595 24.44 -7.63 -21.45
CA GLN A 595 23.16 -8.20 -21.92
C GLN A 595 22.49 -9.11 -20.88
N ALA A 596 23.28 -9.89 -20.12
CA ALA A 596 22.75 -10.71 -19.04
C ALA A 596 22.15 -9.86 -17.90
N VAL A 597 22.76 -8.71 -17.59
CA VAL A 597 22.23 -7.75 -16.61
C VAL A 597 20.89 -7.19 -17.10
N VAL A 598 20.81 -6.81 -18.37
CA VAL A 598 19.57 -6.28 -18.97
C VAL A 598 18.44 -7.31 -18.93
N SER A 599 18.72 -8.56 -19.31
CA SER A 599 17.72 -9.63 -19.21
C SER A 599 17.22 -9.84 -17.78
N TRP A 600 18.12 -9.80 -16.80
CA TRP A 600 17.74 -9.88 -15.38
C TRP A 600 16.81 -8.72 -14.97
N VAL A 601 17.10 -7.49 -15.42
CA VAL A 601 16.25 -6.33 -15.13
C VAL A 601 14.87 -6.47 -15.79
N PHE A 602 14.78 -6.99 -17.01
CA PHE A 602 13.50 -7.25 -17.69
C PHE A 602 12.65 -8.32 -16.98
N GLU A 603 13.28 -9.34 -16.42
CA GLU A 603 12.58 -10.44 -15.74
C GLU A 603 12.15 -10.06 -14.31
N ASN A 604 12.98 -9.30 -13.61
CA ASN A 604 12.78 -9.02 -12.20
C ASN A 604 12.12 -7.65 -11.94
N GLY A 605 12.15 -6.72 -12.90
CA GLY A 605 11.59 -5.37 -12.70
C GLY A 605 12.36 -4.52 -11.68
N HIS A 606 13.61 -4.86 -11.40
CA HIS A 606 14.46 -4.18 -10.41
C HIS A 606 15.73 -3.64 -11.05
N ARG A 607 16.28 -2.54 -10.52
CA ARG A 607 17.57 -2.00 -10.97
C ARG A 607 18.73 -2.97 -10.70
N ALA A 608 19.70 -3.00 -11.61
CA ALA A 608 20.92 -3.80 -11.49
C ALA A 608 22.12 -3.10 -12.14
N GLY A 609 23.32 -3.66 -11.97
CA GLY A 609 24.54 -3.17 -12.58
C GLY A 609 25.42 -2.33 -11.65
N CYS A 610 26.24 -1.45 -12.24
CA CYS A 610 27.21 -0.63 -11.54
C CYS A 610 26.57 0.13 -10.36
N THR A 611 27.25 0.22 -9.22
CA THR A 611 26.76 0.86 -7.97
C THR A 611 25.56 0.18 -7.30
N THR A 612 25.16 -1.02 -7.75
CA THR A 612 24.12 -1.84 -7.11
C THR A 612 24.69 -3.12 -6.50
N HIS A 613 23.88 -3.87 -5.74
CA HIS A 613 24.29 -5.17 -5.19
C HIS A 613 24.05 -6.34 -6.15
N THR A 614 23.35 -6.10 -7.26
CA THR A 614 22.98 -7.12 -8.23
C THR A 614 23.80 -6.92 -9.49
N LEU A 615 24.72 -7.85 -9.78
CA LEU A 615 25.63 -7.77 -10.92
C LEU A 615 26.49 -6.46 -10.93
N PRO A 616 27.22 -6.16 -9.83
CA PRO A 616 27.96 -4.90 -9.65
C PRO A 616 29.11 -4.67 -10.64
N ASP A 617 29.57 -5.73 -11.31
CA ASP A 617 30.70 -5.70 -12.22
C ASP A 617 30.37 -5.09 -13.59
N ALA A 618 29.09 -4.86 -13.87
CA ALA A 618 28.63 -4.12 -15.03
C ALA A 618 29.20 -2.69 -15.09
N LYS A 619 29.43 -2.18 -16.29
CA LYS A 619 29.92 -0.83 -16.56
C LYS A 619 28.80 0.22 -16.46
N ALA A 620 27.55 -0.20 -16.62
CA ALA A 620 26.38 0.67 -16.52
C ALA A 620 25.46 0.28 -15.37
N ILE A 621 24.69 1.25 -14.87
CA ILE A 621 23.51 0.99 -14.05
C ILE A 621 22.30 0.88 -14.98
N TYR A 622 21.51 -0.18 -14.80
CA TYR A 622 20.33 -0.48 -15.59
C TYR A 622 19.07 -0.29 -14.76
N LEU A 623 18.16 0.55 -15.26
CA LEU A 623 16.90 0.88 -14.63
C LEU A 623 15.73 0.37 -15.50
N PRO A 624 14.72 -0.29 -14.90
CA PRO A 624 13.53 -0.72 -15.62
C PRO A 624 12.64 0.48 -15.93
N VAL A 625 11.98 0.43 -17.09
CA VAL A 625 10.85 1.26 -17.47
C VAL A 625 9.63 0.35 -17.41
N ALA A 626 8.95 0.37 -16.27
CA ALA A 626 7.91 -0.60 -15.92
C ALA A 626 6.66 0.10 -15.39
N ASP A 627 5.50 -0.50 -15.67
CA ASP A 627 4.23 -0.19 -15.02
C ASP A 627 3.71 -1.47 -14.38
N ASP A 628 3.35 -1.39 -13.10
CA ASP A 628 3.08 -2.53 -12.19
C ASP A 628 4.10 -3.68 -12.34
N ASP A 629 3.75 -4.72 -13.12
CA ASP A 629 4.52 -5.96 -13.30
C ASP A 629 5.15 -6.13 -14.71
N ASN A 630 4.94 -5.18 -15.63
CA ASN A 630 5.40 -5.32 -17.03
C ASN A 630 6.53 -4.34 -17.40
N VAL A 631 7.74 -4.88 -17.57
CA VAL A 631 8.92 -4.10 -18.00
C VAL A 631 8.91 -3.92 -19.53
N SER A 632 8.62 -2.70 -19.99
CA SER A 632 8.51 -2.36 -21.41
C SER A 632 9.86 -1.98 -22.04
N ALA A 633 10.75 -1.39 -21.25
CA ALA A 633 12.11 -1.04 -21.66
C ALA A 633 13.10 -1.09 -20.48
N VAL A 634 14.39 -1.08 -20.78
CA VAL A 634 15.46 -0.95 -19.80
C VAL A 634 16.41 0.15 -20.26
N VAL A 635 16.69 1.10 -19.37
CA VAL A 635 17.62 2.21 -19.62
C VAL A 635 18.91 1.97 -18.82
N GLY A 636 19.99 1.75 -19.55
CA GLY A 636 21.36 1.71 -19.05
C GLY A 636 22.02 3.08 -19.06
N MET A 637 22.74 3.43 -18.00
CA MET A 637 23.56 4.63 -17.92
C MET A 637 24.99 4.23 -17.53
N VAL A 638 25.96 4.54 -18.38
CA VAL A 638 27.36 4.21 -18.13
C VAL A 638 27.92 5.17 -17.07
N LEU A 639 28.37 4.61 -15.94
CA LEU A 639 28.94 5.37 -14.83
C LEU A 639 30.46 5.33 -14.91
N GLU A 640 31.04 6.31 -15.61
CA GLU A 640 32.49 6.47 -15.63
C GLU A 640 33.05 6.67 -14.22
N GLU A 641 34.20 6.04 -13.95
CA GLU A 641 34.83 6.03 -12.62
C GLU A 641 33.95 5.49 -11.49
N ARG A 642 32.86 4.77 -11.81
CA ARG A 642 31.87 4.26 -10.86
C ARG A 642 31.27 5.36 -9.97
N ARG A 643 31.16 6.59 -10.50
CA ARG A 643 30.54 7.71 -9.79
C ARG A 643 29.08 7.41 -9.48
N GLU A 644 28.68 7.57 -8.22
CA GLU A 644 27.29 7.40 -7.81
C GLU A 644 26.40 8.53 -8.33
N ILE A 645 25.17 8.18 -8.71
CA ILE A 645 24.12 9.14 -9.06
C ILE A 645 23.60 9.78 -7.76
N GLY A 646 23.62 11.11 -7.69
CA GLY A 646 23.05 11.84 -6.57
C GLY A 646 21.55 11.56 -6.42
N THR A 647 21.04 11.59 -5.19
CA THR A 647 19.63 11.27 -4.89
C THR A 647 18.65 12.19 -5.63
N PHE A 648 19.04 13.44 -5.89
CA PHE A 648 18.24 14.40 -6.62
C PHE A 648 18.06 13.97 -8.09
N GLU A 649 19.17 13.66 -8.75
CA GLU A 649 19.21 13.25 -10.15
C GLU A 649 18.54 11.90 -10.34
N TYR A 650 18.74 10.96 -9.42
CA TYR A 650 18.07 9.66 -9.43
C TYR A 650 16.54 9.79 -9.37
N ASN A 651 16.02 10.64 -8.48
CA ASN A 651 14.57 10.82 -8.34
C ASN A 651 13.94 11.44 -9.59
N ILE A 652 14.64 12.38 -10.25
CA ILE A 652 14.18 12.97 -11.52
C ILE A 652 14.17 11.90 -12.62
N ILE A 653 15.23 11.09 -12.73
CA ILE A 653 15.31 10.02 -13.72
C ILE A 653 14.22 8.98 -13.47
N SER A 654 14.02 8.54 -12.23
CA SER A 654 12.96 7.57 -11.90
C SER A 654 11.59 8.08 -12.33
N ALA A 655 11.25 9.33 -12.00
CA ALA A 655 9.98 9.92 -12.40
C ALA A 655 9.81 10.00 -13.94
N MET A 656 10.90 10.24 -14.67
CA MET A 656 10.89 10.25 -16.14
C MET A 656 10.71 8.85 -16.73
N LEU A 657 11.31 7.82 -16.11
CA LEU A 657 11.14 6.43 -16.52
C LEU A 657 9.70 5.96 -16.26
N ASP A 658 9.11 6.30 -15.11
CA ASP A 658 7.72 5.97 -14.79
C ASP A 658 6.76 6.61 -15.80
N GLU A 659 6.98 7.87 -16.15
CA GLU A 659 6.17 8.54 -17.17
C GLU A 659 6.36 7.94 -18.56
N ALA A 660 7.58 7.55 -18.93
CA ALA A 660 7.84 6.86 -20.19
C ALA A 660 7.18 5.47 -20.24
N ALA A 661 7.08 4.76 -19.12
CA ALA A 661 6.38 3.48 -19.03
C ALA A 661 4.90 3.62 -19.42
N LEU A 662 4.21 4.62 -18.85
CA LEU A 662 2.81 4.92 -19.18
C LEU A 662 2.60 5.25 -20.67
N VAL A 663 3.51 6.01 -21.28
CA VAL A 663 3.40 6.36 -22.71
C VAL A 663 3.70 5.15 -23.60
N LEU A 664 4.71 4.33 -23.25
CA LEU A 664 5.05 3.11 -23.99
C LEU A 664 3.90 2.10 -23.96
N GLU A 665 3.23 1.95 -22.82
CA GLU A 665 2.06 1.09 -22.68
C GLU A 665 0.91 1.55 -23.59
N ARG A 666 0.61 2.85 -23.60
CA ARG A 666 -0.41 3.42 -24.49
C ARG A 666 -0.10 3.12 -25.97
N ILE A 667 1.17 3.27 -26.40
CA ILE A 667 1.58 2.93 -27.77
C ILE A 667 1.41 1.44 -28.05
N GLN A 668 1.78 0.56 -27.10
CA GLN A 668 1.58 -0.88 -27.23
C GLN A 668 0.09 -1.25 -27.37
N GLN A 669 -0.80 -0.62 -26.59
CA GLN A 669 -2.24 -0.83 -26.68
C GLN A 669 -2.79 -0.39 -28.04
N MET A 670 -2.37 0.78 -28.54
CA MET A 670 -2.77 1.28 -29.87
C MET A 670 -2.32 0.33 -31.00
N GLU A 671 -1.08 -0.15 -30.97
CA GLU A 671 -0.58 -1.11 -31.95
C GLU A 671 -1.32 -2.46 -31.88
N ASN A 672 -1.71 -2.91 -30.68
CA ASN A 672 -2.49 -4.13 -30.51
C ASN A 672 -3.90 -3.98 -31.11
N ILE A 673 -4.54 -2.80 -30.93
CA ILE A 673 -5.84 -2.49 -31.53
C ILE A 673 -5.75 -2.46 -33.07
N GLU A 674 -4.71 -1.85 -33.64
CA GLU A 674 -4.49 -1.83 -35.10
C GLU A 674 -4.25 -3.24 -35.66
N LYS A 675 -3.48 -4.10 -34.96
CA LYS A 675 -3.28 -5.51 -35.32
C LYS A 675 -4.60 -6.30 -35.30
N CYS A 676 -5.50 -6.03 -34.36
CA CYS A 676 -6.80 -6.67 -34.29
C CYS A 676 -7.76 -6.17 -35.39
N ALA A 677 -7.71 -4.89 -35.75
CA ALA A 677 -8.55 -4.30 -36.79
C ALA A 677 -8.15 -4.70 -38.22
N GLY A 678 -6.87 -5.01 -38.47
CA GLY A 678 -6.38 -5.45 -39.78
C GLY A 678 -6.56 -6.95 -40.10
N ASN A 679 -7.09 -7.74 -39.16
CA ASN A 679 -7.37 -9.18 -39.31
C ASN A 679 -8.87 -9.48 -39.57
N HIS A 680 -9.67 -8.44 -39.84
CA HIS A 680 -11.03 -8.50 -40.38
C HIS A 680 -11.04 -7.85 -41.77
#